data_AF-C6H7R5-F1
#
_entry.id   AF-C6H7R5-F1
#
_cell.length_a   1.000
_cell.length_b   1.000
_cell.length_c   1.000
_cell.angle_alpha   90.00
_cell.angle_beta   90.00
_cell.angle_gamma   90.00
#
_symmetry.space_group_name_H-M   'P 1'
#
loop_
_entity.id
_entity.type
_entity.pdbx_description
1 polymer ?
#
loop_
_entity_poly.entity_id
_entity_poly.type
_entity_poly.pdbx_seq_one_letter_code
_entity_poly.pdbx_strand_id
1 'polypeptide(L)'
;MDAPVQRRGIRISIDRGGTFTDCVGNPGSGKLENDIVIKLLSEDPNNYSDAPLVGISRLLSKLEGRKIPRGARLATNALLERKGGRMALLVTKGFKDCLKIGNQSRPKIFDLAIRKPYVLYEKSYRGAVKILLQTLYDEGFRSIDVCLMHGYTFPDHETLIGRLARQTGFNHISLSHELFPMVKLVPRATSACADAYLTPAIRKYIPGFQAGFEGRLGASSLKEEHGSKRTRCEFMQSDGDLVDIDNSGLRAILSGPAGGVVGNGLTSYVPLTDIPVIGFDMGLPALMLAGSRLFYRNVLFVVGPESAGAQPGPGCYHWQLLVAHEVAMAENLGIKQISVHRYSSVLPAYEMALEDVVDESQALESKVWFKNGGIITNLKPKMVTLKEAARGRLHDQGFNDESIVFEEYLNMRYRGTESSLMIINPKSQITAELPENGGNWGFGKALSDRDIIVDDVRVRAISKSFQLEEAQPQNVGDEKKFCVSQVYFEGGRRRTPVYKIEDLNVNNRIHGRNGPDHLDAVINIGASQFLDTKVSLDTVDPVMLSIFGHRCMTIAEQMGRALQKTSVSTNVKERFHYSCALFDSDGGLVANALHLQVHLGSMSTCAVENMGWKTQAGTPGFHAPSFKKVIPRSCTRCLANNINDLKAQIAANHKGINHISVLIKEYGEDTVQFYMNNIQDNAELSVRRLLKSVSKKNRRADLVAVDYTDDGSLVRLKISIDAEKGEAIFDFEGTSSEVYGRFQFPS
;
A
#
# COMPACT_ATOMS: atom_id res chain seq x y z
N MET A 1 8.52 -41.34 -23.04
CA MET A 1 7.06 -41.31 -23.26
C MET A 1 6.56 -40.13 -22.45
N ASP A 2 6.35 -39.00 -23.13
CA ASP A 2 5.88 -37.77 -22.48
C ASP A 2 4.44 -37.96 -22.03
N ALA A 3 4.14 -37.59 -20.78
CA ALA A 3 2.79 -37.61 -20.26
C ALA A 3 1.88 -36.76 -21.16
N PRO A 4 0.65 -37.20 -21.47
CA PRO A 4 -0.25 -36.43 -22.32
C PRO A 4 -0.56 -35.09 -21.64
N VAL A 5 -0.10 -33.99 -22.24
CA VAL A 5 -0.45 -32.63 -21.81
C VAL A 5 -1.95 -32.50 -21.92
N GLN A 6 -2.63 -32.47 -20.77
CA GLN A 6 -4.06 -32.22 -20.66
C GLN A 6 -4.33 -30.88 -21.35
N ARG A 7 -4.99 -30.87 -22.52
CA ARG A 7 -5.35 -29.62 -23.21
C ARG A 7 -6.26 -28.82 -22.27
N ARG A 8 -5.72 -27.79 -21.61
CA ARG A 8 -6.52 -26.79 -20.90
C ARG A 8 -7.37 -26.07 -21.96
N GLY A 9 -8.58 -25.61 -21.59
CA GLY A 9 -9.41 -24.82 -22.50
C GLY A 9 -8.75 -23.47 -22.85
N ILE A 10 -9.37 -22.73 -23.78
CA ILE A 10 -8.94 -21.35 -24.09
C ILE A 10 -8.98 -20.52 -22.80
N ARG A 11 -7.88 -19.83 -22.50
CA ARG A 11 -7.77 -18.89 -21.37
C ARG A 11 -7.74 -17.47 -21.90
N ILE A 12 -8.53 -16.58 -21.30
CA ILE A 12 -8.55 -15.15 -21.64
C ILE A 12 -8.50 -14.35 -20.35
N SER A 13 -7.60 -13.38 -20.30
CA SER A 13 -7.42 -12.46 -19.19
C SER A 13 -7.54 -11.03 -19.69
N ILE A 14 -8.21 -10.18 -18.91
CA ILE A 14 -8.50 -8.80 -19.30
C ILE A 14 -8.29 -7.90 -18.09
N ASP A 15 -7.46 -6.89 -18.28
CA ASP A 15 -7.35 -5.77 -17.36
C ASP A 15 -7.94 -4.51 -18.00
N ARG A 16 -8.93 -3.93 -17.34
CA ARG A 16 -9.54 -2.68 -17.78
C ARG A 16 -8.95 -1.53 -16.98
N GLY A 17 -7.92 -0.89 -17.51
CA GLY A 17 -7.37 0.36 -16.98
C GLY A 17 -8.24 1.57 -17.30
N GLY A 18 -7.82 2.75 -16.82
CA GLY A 18 -8.55 4.01 -17.11
C GLY A 18 -8.37 4.53 -18.54
N THR A 19 -7.24 4.23 -19.19
CA THR A 19 -6.93 4.70 -20.56
C THR A 19 -7.03 3.56 -21.58
N PHE A 20 -6.43 2.42 -21.27
CA PHE A 20 -6.41 1.24 -22.14
C PHE A 20 -6.97 0.01 -21.42
N THR A 21 -7.57 -0.86 -22.21
CA THR A 21 -7.99 -2.20 -21.81
C THR A 21 -7.04 -3.20 -22.47
N ASP A 22 -6.38 -3.99 -21.64
CA ASP A 22 -5.34 -4.93 -21.99
C ASP A 22 -5.91 -6.34 -21.96
N CYS A 23 -5.76 -7.08 -23.06
CA CYS A 23 -6.37 -8.39 -23.24
C CYS A 23 -5.29 -9.39 -23.67
N VAL A 24 -5.24 -10.53 -22.99
CA VAL A 24 -4.33 -11.65 -23.30
C VAL A 24 -5.16 -12.91 -23.49
N GLY A 25 -4.92 -13.68 -24.55
CA GLY A 25 -5.58 -14.96 -24.79
C GLY A 25 -4.59 -16.07 -25.15
N ASN A 26 -4.77 -17.25 -24.56
CA ASN A 26 -3.95 -18.44 -24.81
C ASN A 26 -4.87 -19.60 -25.23
N PRO A 27 -4.50 -20.43 -26.23
CA PRO A 27 -5.29 -21.59 -26.64
C PRO A 27 -5.31 -22.75 -25.63
N GLY A 28 -4.72 -22.56 -24.44
CA GLY A 28 -4.63 -23.58 -23.39
C GLY A 28 -3.32 -24.37 -23.39
N SER A 29 -2.35 -23.99 -24.22
CA SER A 29 -1.02 -24.62 -24.25
C SER A 29 -0.17 -24.26 -23.03
N GLY A 30 -0.44 -23.12 -22.38
CA GLY A 30 0.40 -22.59 -21.31
C GLY A 30 1.78 -22.10 -21.79
N LYS A 31 2.02 -22.08 -23.10
CA LYS A 31 3.25 -21.55 -23.69
C LYS A 31 3.06 -20.10 -24.14
N LEU A 32 4.01 -19.25 -23.75
CA LEU A 32 4.15 -17.83 -24.11
C LEU A 32 4.02 -17.58 -25.62
N GLU A 33 4.61 -18.45 -26.45
CA GLU A 33 4.62 -18.32 -27.91
C GLU A 33 3.24 -18.37 -28.56
N ASN A 34 2.24 -18.90 -27.84
CA ASN A 34 0.87 -19.03 -28.31
C ASN A 34 -0.05 -17.93 -27.76
N ASP A 35 0.48 -16.97 -27.00
CA ASP A 35 -0.30 -15.87 -26.45
C ASP A 35 -0.63 -14.83 -27.53
N ILE A 36 -1.89 -14.41 -27.55
CA ILE A 36 -2.38 -13.33 -28.38
C ILE A 36 -2.67 -12.13 -27.48
N VAL A 37 -2.00 -11.02 -27.74
CA VAL A 37 -2.19 -9.76 -27.01
C VAL A 37 -3.00 -8.77 -27.84
N ILE A 38 -3.98 -8.11 -27.21
CA ILE A 38 -4.80 -7.05 -27.81
C ILE A 38 -4.91 -5.89 -26.83
N LYS A 39 -4.64 -4.67 -27.30
CA LYS A 39 -4.81 -3.43 -26.53
C LYS A 39 -5.90 -2.56 -27.17
N LEU A 40 -6.83 -2.09 -26.35
CA LEU A 40 -7.99 -1.28 -26.76
C LEU A 40 -8.03 0.01 -25.94
N LEU A 41 -8.69 1.06 -26.44
CA LEU A 41 -9.03 2.20 -25.59
C LEU A 41 -10.12 1.76 -24.60
N SER A 42 -9.99 2.13 -23.33
CA SER A 42 -11.00 1.78 -22.31
C SER A 42 -12.34 2.47 -22.54
N GLU A 43 -12.30 3.65 -23.13
CA GLU A 43 -13.49 4.42 -23.54
C GLU A 43 -13.32 4.87 -25.00
N ASP A 44 -14.14 4.31 -25.89
CA ASP A 44 -14.21 4.67 -27.30
C ASP A 44 -15.65 4.55 -27.81
N PRO A 45 -16.55 5.44 -27.34
CA PRO A 45 -17.99 5.33 -27.59
C PRO A 45 -18.37 5.38 -29.08
N ASN A 46 -17.47 5.87 -29.94
CA ASN A 46 -17.68 5.92 -31.39
C ASN A 46 -17.51 4.55 -32.06
N ASN A 47 -16.70 3.65 -31.49
CA ASN A 47 -16.36 2.36 -32.10
C ASN A 47 -16.95 1.15 -31.35
N TYR A 48 -17.06 1.23 -30.01
CA TYR A 48 -17.60 0.16 -29.17
C TYR A 48 -18.05 0.66 -27.80
N SER A 49 -19.04 -0.01 -27.23
CA SER A 49 -19.62 0.36 -25.93
C SER A 49 -18.98 -0.35 -24.72
N ASP A 50 -18.17 -1.39 -24.95
CA ASP A 50 -17.46 -2.09 -23.89
C ASP A 50 -16.16 -2.73 -24.41
N ALA A 51 -15.02 -2.30 -23.85
CA ALA A 51 -13.70 -2.75 -24.28
C ALA A 51 -13.42 -4.23 -23.94
N PRO A 52 -13.75 -4.75 -22.73
CA PRO A 52 -13.59 -6.16 -22.40
C PRO A 52 -14.30 -7.13 -23.37
N LEU A 53 -15.60 -6.93 -23.64
CA LEU A 53 -16.34 -7.79 -24.57
C LEU A 53 -15.74 -7.80 -25.99
N VAL A 54 -15.28 -6.65 -26.46
CA VAL A 54 -14.60 -6.53 -27.75
C VAL A 54 -13.24 -7.23 -27.73
N GLY A 55 -12.49 -7.12 -26.63
CA GLY A 55 -11.24 -7.83 -26.41
C GLY A 55 -11.42 -9.34 -26.56
N ILE A 56 -12.39 -9.90 -25.83
CA ILE A 56 -12.75 -11.33 -25.87
C ILE A 56 -13.14 -11.76 -27.28
N SER A 57 -14.06 -11.02 -27.91
CA SER A 57 -14.54 -11.33 -29.25
C SER A 57 -13.39 -11.35 -30.28
N ARG A 58 -12.44 -10.40 -30.19
CA ARG A 58 -11.27 -10.37 -31.07
C ARG A 58 -10.27 -11.50 -30.77
N LEU A 59 -10.05 -11.83 -29.50
CA LEU A 59 -9.18 -12.93 -29.10
C LEU A 59 -9.74 -14.27 -29.58
N LEU A 60 -10.99 -14.57 -29.27
CA LEU A 60 -11.67 -15.79 -29.72
C LEU A 60 -11.73 -15.85 -31.25
N SER A 61 -11.94 -14.73 -31.94
CA SER A 61 -11.93 -14.74 -33.41
C SER A 61 -10.58 -15.15 -33.99
N LYS A 62 -9.47 -14.74 -33.35
CA LYS A 62 -8.13 -15.14 -33.74
C LYS A 62 -7.81 -16.59 -33.35
N LEU A 63 -8.22 -17.02 -32.15
CA LEU A 63 -7.93 -18.36 -31.62
C LEU A 63 -8.77 -19.46 -32.29
N GLU A 64 -10.03 -19.18 -32.61
CA GLU A 64 -10.95 -20.14 -33.23
C GLU A 64 -11.02 -19.99 -34.76
N GLY A 65 -10.37 -18.98 -35.35
CA GLY A 65 -10.35 -18.75 -36.80
C GLY A 65 -11.71 -18.38 -37.42
N ARG A 66 -12.68 -17.93 -36.61
CA ARG A 66 -14.04 -17.55 -37.05
C ARG A 66 -14.42 -16.16 -36.56
N LYS A 67 -15.25 -15.43 -37.30
CA LYS A 67 -15.66 -14.08 -36.92
C LYS A 67 -16.76 -14.11 -35.85
N ILE A 68 -16.50 -13.55 -34.67
CA ILE A 68 -17.49 -13.47 -33.58
C ILE A 68 -18.10 -12.04 -33.53
N PRO A 69 -19.43 -11.90 -33.40
CA PRO A 69 -20.08 -10.58 -33.30
C PRO A 69 -19.65 -9.77 -32.06
N ARG A 70 -19.88 -8.45 -32.09
CA ARG A 70 -19.55 -7.51 -31.00
C ARG A 70 -20.73 -7.40 -30.03
N GLY A 71 -20.49 -7.57 -28.73
CA GLY A 71 -21.46 -7.35 -27.65
C GLY A 71 -21.29 -5.99 -26.95
N ALA A 72 -22.35 -5.51 -26.30
CA ALA A 72 -22.50 -4.24 -25.56
C ALA A 72 -22.71 -4.53 -24.05
N ARG A 73 -22.45 -3.73 -23.00
CA ARG A 73 -22.21 -2.29 -22.74
C ARG A 73 -21.55 -2.17 -21.32
N LEU A 74 -20.61 -1.22 -21.16
CA LEU A 74 -20.08 -0.48 -19.99
C LEU A 74 -19.88 -1.10 -18.57
N ALA A 75 -18.63 -1.07 -18.06
CA ALA A 75 -18.25 -1.07 -16.63
C ALA A 75 -17.33 0.11 -16.26
N THR A 76 -17.36 0.60 -15.02
CA THR A 76 -16.85 1.94 -14.62
C THR A 76 -15.85 1.91 -13.47
N ASN A 77 -14.97 2.93 -13.40
CA ASN A 77 -14.15 3.32 -12.23
C ASN A 77 -15.00 3.92 -11.09
N ALA A 78 -16.01 3.18 -10.61
CA ALA A 78 -17.11 3.72 -9.81
C ALA A 78 -16.69 4.34 -8.46
N LEU A 79 -15.60 3.85 -7.83
CA LEU A 79 -15.12 4.39 -6.56
C LEU A 79 -14.44 5.76 -6.75
N LEU A 80 -13.53 5.87 -7.72
CA LEU A 80 -12.76 7.09 -7.99
C LEU A 80 -13.65 8.19 -8.58
N GLU A 81 -14.59 7.81 -9.46
CA GLU A 81 -15.50 8.75 -10.13
C GLU A 81 -16.77 9.05 -9.33
N ARG A 82 -16.92 8.44 -8.15
CA ARG A 82 -18.13 8.50 -7.32
C ARG A 82 -19.42 8.15 -8.07
N LYS A 83 -19.38 7.05 -8.83
CA LYS A 83 -20.53 6.52 -9.58
C LYS A 83 -21.13 5.25 -8.95
N GLY A 84 -20.95 5.04 -7.65
CA GLY A 84 -21.54 3.92 -6.91
C GLY A 84 -23.02 4.14 -6.60
N GLY A 85 -23.65 3.13 -5.99
CA GLY A 85 -25.06 3.20 -5.59
C GLY A 85 -25.29 4.08 -4.37
N ARG A 86 -26.37 4.87 -4.37
CA ARG A 86 -26.83 5.60 -3.17
C ARG A 86 -27.09 4.63 -2.02
N MET A 87 -26.50 4.90 -0.87
CA MET A 87 -26.52 4.01 0.30
C MET A 87 -26.75 4.76 1.62
N ALA A 88 -27.33 4.06 2.59
CA ALA A 88 -27.53 4.55 3.97
C ALA A 88 -26.69 3.77 4.99
N LEU A 89 -26.12 4.45 6.00
CA LEU A 89 -25.36 3.83 7.08
C LEU A 89 -26.21 3.74 8.35
N LEU A 90 -26.40 2.52 8.85
CA LEU A 90 -27.01 2.22 10.13
C LEU A 90 -25.93 1.82 11.13
N VAL A 91 -25.78 2.64 12.18
CA VAL A 91 -24.75 2.49 13.22
C VAL A 91 -25.35 2.58 14.62
N THR A 92 -24.65 2.05 15.63
CA THR A 92 -25.04 2.19 17.04
C THR A 92 -25.33 3.63 17.43
N LYS A 93 -26.41 3.83 18.19
CA LYS A 93 -26.80 5.16 18.72
C LYS A 93 -25.61 5.82 19.43
N GLY A 94 -25.32 7.07 19.06
CA GLY A 94 -24.18 7.84 19.57
C GLY A 94 -22.98 7.91 18.63
N PHE A 95 -22.87 6.99 17.67
CA PHE A 95 -21.71 6.87 16.76
C PHE A 95 -21.97 7.38 15.33
N LYS A 96 -23.03 8.17 15.11
CA LYS A 96 -23.46 8.63 13.77
C LYS A 96 -22.37 9.36 12.97
N ASP A 97 -21.46 10.05 13.67
CA ASP A 97 -20.40 10.86 13.08
C ASP A 97 -19.06 10.12 13.01
N CYS A 98 -19.01 8.81 13.34
CA CYS A 98 -17.76 8.06 13.48
C CYS A 98 -16.88 8.10 12.21
N LEU A 99 -17.47 7.91 11.03
CA LEU A 99 -16.76 7.97 9.75
C LEU A 99 -16.42 9.42 9.32
N LYS A 100 -17.20 10.41 9.77
CA LYS A 100 -16.92 11.83 9.51
C LYS A 100 -15.79 12.37 10.40
N ILE A 101 -15.66 11.82 11.60
CA ILE A 101 -14.53 12.06 12.51
C ILE A 101 -13.30 11.28 12.01
N GLY A 102 -13.50 10.05 11.54
CA GLY A 102 -12.44 9.14 11.10
C GLY A 102 -11.52 8.79 12.25
N ASN A 103 -10.22 8.78 11.98
CA ASN A 103 -9.15 8.61 12.97
C ASN A 103 -8.43 9.94 13.29
N GLN A 104 -9.02 11.08 12.93
CA GLN A 104 -8.42 12.42 13.05
C GLN A 104 -7.08 12.61 12.31
N SER A 105 -6.69 11.69 11.42
CA SER A 105 -5.49 11.86 10.60
C SER A 105 -5.63 13.07 9.69
N ARG A 106 -4.64 13.96 9.72
CA ARG A 106 -4.57 15.16 8.89
C ARG A 106 -3.45 14.99 7.86
N PRO A 107 -3.78 14.83 6.56
CA PRO A 107 -2.77 14.74 5.52
C PRO A 107 -1.87 15.99 5.45
N LYS A 108 -2.44 17.15 5.79
CA LYS A 108 -1.72 18.43 5.95
C LYS A 108 -1.99 18.97 7.35
N ILE A 109 -1.15 18.57 8.30
CA ILE A 109 -1.41 18.80 9.73
C ILE A 109 -1.51 20.29 10.13
N PHE A 110 -0.88 21.19 9.35
CA PHE A 110 -0.84 22.64 9.58
C PHE A 110 -1.79 23.47 8.71
N ASP A 111 -2.60 22.83 7.86
CA ASP A 111 -3.60 23.58 7.10
C ASP A 111 -4.69 24.08 8.06
N LEU A 112 -4.74 25.39 8.28
CA LEU A 112 -5.75 26.05 9.11
C LEU A 112 -7.15 25.86 8.51
N ALA A 113 -7.24 25.71 7.18
CA ALA A 113 -8.48 25.38 6.47
C ALA A 113 -8.63 23.86 6.37
N ILE A 114 -9.04 23.22 7.47
CA ILE A 114 -9.18 21.76 7.55
C ILE A 114 -10.22 21.26 6.53
N ARG A 115 -9.74 20.60 5.46
CA ARG A 115 -10.60 19.89 4.50
C ARG A 115 -10.65 18.41 4.85
N LYS A 116 -11.79 17.96 5.37
CA LYS A 116 -12.03 16.53 5.65
C LYS A 116 -12.39 15.78 4.37
N PRO A 117 -11.94 14.52 4.18
CA PRO A 117 -12.49 13.66 3.15
C PRO A 117 -14.02 13.52 3.32
N TYR A 118 -14.76 13.49 2.22
CA TYR A 118 -16.20 13.25 2.27
C TYR A 118 -16.49 11.77 2.58
N VAL A 119 -17.58 11.51 3.30
CA VAL A 119 -18.10 10.17 3.55
C VAL A 119 -18.92 9.65 2.35
N LEU A 120 -19.02 8.33 2.19
CA LEU A 120 -19.76 7.69 1.07
C LEU A 120 -21.29 7.66 1.29
N TYR A 121 -21.76 7.72 2.53
CA TYR A 121 -23.18 7.73 2.85
C TYR A 121 -23.77 9.15 2.81
N GLU A 122 -25.06 9.27 2.46
CA GLU A 122 -25.74 10.58 2.43
C GLU A 122 -26.30 11.00 3.80
N LYS A 123 -26.88 10.05 4.55
CA LYS A 123 -27.52 10.31 5.84
C LYS A 123 -27.36 9.14 6.81
N SER A 124 -27.40 9.45 8.11
CA SER A 124 -27.41 8.49 9.22
C SER A 124 -28.61 8.77 10.14
N TYR A 125 -29.24 7.72 10.67
CA TYR A 125 -30.56 7.83 11.29
C TYR A 125 -30.68 7.16 12.67
N ARG A 126 -31.79 7.45 13.37
CA ARG A 126 -32.13 6.95 14.72
C ARG A 126 -33.61 6.58 14.79
N GLY A 127 -33.97 5.44 15.38
CA GLY A 127 -35.38 5.08 15.61
C GLY A 127 -35.62 3.58 15.79
N ALA A 128 -36.89 3.18 15.94
CA ALA A 128 -37.30 1.78 15.86
C ALA A 128 -36.93 1.24 14.46
N VAL A 129 -36.10 0.19 14.41
CA VAL A 129 -35.43 -0.30 13.19
C VAL A 129 -36.38 -0.45 12.00
N LYS A 130 -37.59 -1.00 12.21
CA LYS A 130 -38.58 -1.19 11.13
C LYS A 130 -39.04 0.12 10.48
N ILE A 131 -39.44 1.11 11.30
CA ILE A 131 -39.87 2.43 10.81
C ILE A 131 -38.71 3.07 10.05
N LEU A 132 -37.51 2.98 10.61
CA LEU A 132 -36.34 3.56 10.02
C LEU A 132 -36.03 2.97 8.63
N LEU A 133 -36.01 1.64 8.52
CA LEU A 133 -35.77 0.97 7.24
C LEU A 133 -36.81 1.37 6.20
N GLN A 134 -38.08 1.47 6.58
CA GLN A 134 -39.14 1.90 5.68
C GLN A 134 -38.93 3.36 5.22
N THR A 135 -38.63 4.27 6.14
CA THR A 135 -38.34 5.67 5.79
C THR A 135 -37.16 5.78 4.82
N LEU A 136 -36.07 5.04 5.07
CA LEU A 136 -34.93 4.99 4.17
C LEU A 136 -35.31 4.48 2.77
N TYR A 137 -36.14 3.44 2.72
CA TYR A 137 -36.62 2.89 1.47
C TYR A 137 -37.49 3.90 0.70
N ASP A 138 -38.38 4.61 1.39
CA ASP A 138 -39.26 5.63 0.82
C ASP A 138 -38.48 6.85 0.32
N GLU A 139 -37.37 7.23 0.97
CA GLU A 139 -36.42 8.26 0.51
C GLU A 139 -35.59 7.83 -0.73
N GLY A 140 -35.76 6.59 -1.20
CA GLY A 140 -35.14 6.07 -2.41
C GLY A 140 -33.83 5.31 -2.20
N PHE A 141 -33.43 5.03 -0.96
CA PHE A 141 -32.27 4.17 -0.70
C PHE A 141 -32.61 2.71 -1.04
N ARG A 142 -31.69 2.03 -1.74
CA ARG A 142 -31.82 0.61 -2.10
C ARG A 142 -30.63 -0.23 -1.66
N SER A 143 -29.60 0.42 -1.11
CA SER A 143 -28.43 -0.22 -0.51
C SER A 143 -28.23 0.30 0.91
N ILE A 144 -27.82 -0.58 1.83
CA ILE A 144 -27.62 -0.22 3.24
C ILE A 144 -26.40 -0.93 3.83
N ASP A 145 -25.62 -0.18 4.61
CA ASP A 145 -24.56 -0.71 5.49
C ASP A 145 -25.09 -0.76 6.93
N VAL A 146 -24.89 -1.89 7.61
CA VAL A 146 -25.18 -2.09 9.02
C VAL A 146 -23.90 -2.41 9.77
N CYS A 147 -23.45 -1.47 10.60
CA CYS A 147 -22.24 -1.62 11.42
C CYS A 147 -22.51 -1.21 12.87
N LEU A 148 -22.64 -2.20 13.76
CA LEU A 148 -22.90 -2.00 15.18
C LEU A 148 -21.63 -2.18 16.01
N MET A 149 -21.51 -1.42 17.10
CA MET A 149 -20.52 -1.65 18.14
C MET A 149 -20.60 -3.10 18.62
N HIS A 150 -19.44 -3.76 18.68
CA HIS A 150 -19.34 -5.18 19.05
C HIS A 150 -20.09 -6.17 18.16
N GLY A 151 -20.58 -5.77 16.98
CA GLY A 151 -21.26 -6.66 16.03
C GLY A 151 -20.40 -7.84 15.57
N TYR A 152 -19.07 -7.69 15.58
CA TYR A 152 -18.10 -8.76 15.31
C TYR A 152 -18.10 -9.89 16.37
N THR A 153 -18.58 -9.63 17.59
CA THR A 153 -18.71 -10.63 18.68
C THR A 153 -20.16 -11.05 18.88
N PHE A 154 -21.10 -10.10 18.78
CA PHE A 154 -22.53 -10.31 19.01
C PHE A 154 -23.32 -9.97 17.74
N PRO A 155 -23.31 -10.85 16.73
CA PRO A 155 -23.82 -10.55 15.39
C PRO A 155 -25.35 -10.51 15.30
N ASP A 156 -26.06 -11.07 16.29
CA ASP A 156 -27.51 -11.31 16.23
C ASP A 156 -28.33 -10.08 15.87
N HIS A 157 -27.95 -8.92 16.39
CA HIS A 157 -28.63 -7.66 16.07
C HIS A 157 -28.38 -7.22 14.62
N GLU A 158 -27.15 -7.32 14.10
CA GLU A 158 -26.87 -7.02 12.70
C GLU A 158 -27.63 -7.98 11.78
N THR A 159 -27.63 -9.29 12.11
CA THR A 159 -28.37 -10.32 11.39
C THR A 159 -29.88 -10.03 11.37
N LEU A 160 -30.46 -9.65 12.51
CA LEU A 160 -31.88 -9.30 12.60
C LEU A 160 -32.21 -8.07 11.75
N ILE A 161 -31.40 -7.02 11.82
CA ILE A 161 -31.56 -5.81 11.00
C ILE A 161 -31.46 -6.18 9.52
N GLY A 162 -30.50 -7.03 9.14
CA GLY A 162 -30.36 -7.53 7.77
C GLY A 162 -31.61 -8.24 7.28
N ARG A 163 -32.23 -9.10 8.10
CA ARG A 163 -33.51 -9.76 7.75
C ARG A 163 -34.63 -8.74 7.54
N LEU A 164 -34.75 -7.75 8.42
CA LEU A 164 -35.77 -6.70 8.29
C LEU A 164 -35.55 -5.83 7.05
N ALA A 165 -34.30 -5.50 6.73
CA ALA A 165 -33.95 -4.75 5.53
C ALA A 165 -34.32 -5.54 4.26
N ARG A 166 -34.09 -6.86 4.23
CA ARG A 166 -34.54 -7.73 3.13
C ARG A 166 -36.07 -7.70 2.99
N GLN A 167 -36.80 -7.80 4.10
CA GLN A 167 -38.27 -7.72 4.10
C GLN A 167 -38.81 -6.37 3.63
N THR A 168 -38.08 -5.28 3.90
CA THR A 168 -38.44 -3.93 3.44
C THR A 168 -38.19 -3.74 1.94
N GLY A 169 -37.33 -4.57 1.33
CA GLY A 169 -37.07 -4.58 -0.12
C GLY A 169 -35.71 -3.98 -0.53
N PHE A 170 -34.75 -3.81 0.38
CA PHE A 170 -33.39 -3.37 0.01
C PHE A 170 -32.72 -4.39 -0.93
N ASN A 171 -32.12 -3.90 -2.01
CA ASN A 171 -31.49 -4.72 -3.05
C ASN A 171 -30.12 -5.26 -2.62
N HIS A 172 -29.41 -4.50 -1.78
CA HIS A 172 -28.10 -4.88 -1.26
C HIS A 172 -27.97 -4.46 0.20
N ILE A 173 -27.42 -5.34 1.02
CA ILE A 173 -27.27 -5.16 2.47
C ILE A 173 -25.89 -5.65 2.84
N SER A 174 -25.07 -4.75 3.36
CA SER A 174 -23.73 -5.04 3.86
C SER A 174 -23.80 -5.17 5.37
N LEU A 175 -23.53 -6.37 5.89
CA LEU A 175 -23.43 -6.62 7.32
C LEU A 175 -21.96 -6.62 7.71
N SER A 176 -21.59 -5.70 8.60
CA SER A 176 -20.18 -5.44 8.89
C SER A 176 -19.45 -6.65 9.47
N HIS A 177 -20.15 -7.45 10.28
CA HIS A 177 -19.61 -8.67 10.88
C HIS A 177 -19.42 -9.82 9.88
N GLU A 178 -20.20 -9.89 8.80
CA GLU A 178 -20.05 -10.90 7.75
C GLU A 178 -18.89 -10.55 6.81
N LEU A 179 -18.73 -9.26 6.48
CA LEU A 179 -17.69 -8.79 5.57
C LEU A 179 -16.31 -8.82 6.21
N PHE A 180 -16.16 -8.18 7.37
CA PHE A 180 -14.88 -8.02 8.06
C PHE A 180 -15.08 -8.07 9.59
N PRO A 181 -15.03 -9.27 10.22
CA PRO A 181 -15.21 -9.45 11.66
C PRO A 181 -13.97 -8.97 12.45
N MET A 182 -13.66 -7.68 12.36
CA MET A 182 -12.56 -7.02 13.08
C MET A 182 -13.12 -6.18 14.23
N VAL A 183 -12.40 -6.06 15.35
CA VAL A 183 -12.80 -5.24 16.51
C VAL A 183 -13.06 -3.75 16.16
N LYS A 184 -12.20 -3.16 15.31
CA LYS A 184 -12.15 -1.71 15.08
C LYS A 184 -13.35 -1.18 14.29
N LEU A 185 -14.16 -0.32 14.92
CA LEU A 185 -15.41 0.21 14.32
C LEU A 185 -15.17 1.01 13.04
N VAL A 186 -14.25 1.98 13.04
CA VAL A 186 -14.05 2.90 11.90
C VAL A 186 -13.55 2.17 10.64
N PRO A 187 -12.51 1.31 10.70
CA PRO A 187 -12.11 0.50 9.55
C PRO A 187 -13.24 -0.43 9.09
N ARG A 188 -13.91 -1.12 10.02
CA ARG A 188 -14.99 -2.06 9.69
C ARG A 188 -16.17 -1.37 8.99
N ALA A 189 -16.63 -0.24 9.52
CA ALA A 189 -17.67 0.58 8.91
C ALA A 189 -17.24 1.18 7.55
N THR A 190 -15.95 1.53 7.38
CA THR A 190 -15.44 2.05 6.11
C THR A 190 -15.48 0.97 5.02
N SER A 191 -15.04 -0.24 5.36
CA SER A 191 -15.11 -1.42 4.48
C SER A 191 -16.56 -1.75 4.11
N ALA A 192 -17.46 -1.82 5.09
CA ALA A 192 -18.86 -2.15 4.84
C ALA A 192 -19.60 -1.07 4.02
N CYS A 193 -19.31 0.22 4.24
CA CYS A 193 -19.79 1.31 3.39
C CYS A 193 -19.29 1.18 1.95
N ALA A 194 -18.00 0.85 1.75
CA ALA A 194 -17.44 0.67 0.42
C ALA A 194 -18.10 -0.50 -0.32
N ASP A 195 -18.37 -1.62 0.36
CA ASP A 195 -19.17 -2.72 -0.20
C ASP A 195 -20.59 -2.28 -0.57
N ALA A 196 -21.30 -1.62 0.35
CA ALA A 196 -22.67 -1.15 0.13
C ALA A 196 -22.77 -0.17 -1.06
N TYR A 197 -21.71 0.59 -1.30
CA TYR A 197 -21.61 1.55 -2.39
C TYR A 197 -21.26 0.91 -3.73
N LEU A 198 -20.31 -0.03 -3.76
CA LEU A 198 -19.74 -0.59 -4.99
C LEU A 198 -20.49 -1.83 -5.51
N THR A 199 -20.86 -2.75 -4.62
CA THR A 199 -21.45 -4.04 -5.00
C THR A 199 -22.72 -3.89 -5.84
N PRO A 200 -23.64 -2.95 -5.57
CA PRO A 200 -24.80 -2.72 -6.44
C PRO A 200 -24.43 -2.28 -7.86
N ALA A 201 -23.35 -1.51 -8.03
CA ALA A 201 -22.91 -1.07 -9.36
C ALA A 201 -22.29 -2.24 -10.15
N ILE A 202 -21.47 -3.07 -9.48
CA ILE A 202 -20.86 -4.26 -10.06
C ILE A 202 -21.92 -5.30 -10.44
N ARG A 203 -22.89 -5.56 -9.55
CA ARG A 203 -24.00 -6.50 -9.82
C ARG A 203 -24.93 -6.07 -10.96
N LYS A 204 -25.01 -4.77 -11.27
CA LYS A 204 -25.72 -4.28 -12.46
C LYS A 204 -24.94 -4.55 -13.75
N TYR A 205 -23.61 -4.57 -13.68
CA TYR A 205 -22.75 -4.82 -14.82
C TYR A 205 -22.70 -6.31 -15.21
N ILE A 206 -22.58 -7.20 -14.22
CA ILE A 206 -22.39 -8.65 -14.41
C ILE A 206 -23.42 -9.28 -15.38
N PRO A 207 -24.75 -9.08 -15.23
CA PRO A 207 -25.72 -9.69 -16.15
C PRO A 207 -25.58 -9.21 -17.59
N GLY A 208 -25.19 -7.94 -17.79
CA GLY A 208 -24.94 -7.38 -19.12
C GLY A 208 -23.69 -7.99 -19.77
N PHE A 209 -22.63 -8.21 -18.99
CA PHE A 209 -21.45 -8.94 -19.44
C PHE A 209 -21.80 -10.40 -19.79
N GLN A 210 -22.54 -11.10 -18.92
CA GLN A 210 -22.98 -12.50 -19.14
C GLN A 210 -23.87 -12.66 -20.38
N ALA A 211 -24.75 -11.69 -20.67
CA ALA A 211 -25.60 -11.71 -21.87
C ALA A 211 -24.80 -11.69 -23.19
N GLY A 212 -23.51 -11.32 -23.15
CA GLY A 212 -22.61 -11.37 -24.29
C GLY A 212 -22.11 -12.78 -24.66
N PHE A 213 -22.48 -13.83 -23.91
CA PHE A 213 -21.99 -15.20 -24.09
C PHE A 213 -23.15 -16.18 -24.32
N GLU A 214 -22.95 -17.14 -25.23
CA GLU A 214 -23.86 -18.28 -25.40
C GLU A 214 -23.62 -19.28 -24.27
N GLY A 215 -24.53 -19.32 -23.28
CA GLY A 215 -24.41 -20.10 -22.04
C GLY A 215 -24.19 -19.21 -20.82
N ARG A 216 -24.52 -19.69 -19.62
CA ARG A 216 -24.22 -18.97 -18.37
C ARG A 216 -22.72 -19.01 -18.09
N LEU A 217 -22.15 -17.93 -17.53
CA LEU A 217 -20.75 -17.87 -17.05
C LEU A 217 -20.69 -18.08 -15.52
N GLY A 218 -19.58 -18.64 -15.02
CA GLY A 218 -19.30 -18.80 -13.58
C GLY A 218 -19.56 -20.21 -13.04
N ALA A 219 -19.42 -20.43 -11.73
CA ALA A 219 -19.50 -21.80 -11.15
C ALA A 219 -20.88 -22.46 -11.35
N SER A 220 -21.95 -21.67 -11.51
CA SER A 220 -23.29 -22.19 -11.83
C SER A 220 -23.36 -22.90 -13.19
N SER A 221 -22.51 -22.55 -14.16
CA SER A 221 -22.39 -23.23 -15.46
C SER A 221 -21.69 -24.60 -15.38
N LEU A 222 -20.98 -24.87 -14.28
CA LEU A 222 -20.27 -26.14 -14.05
C LEU A 222 -21.21 -27.22 -13.50
N LYS A 223 -22.37 -26.83 -12.95
CA LYS A 223 -23.34 -27.72 -12.28
C LYS A 223 -24.41 -28.31 -13.22
N GLU A 224 -24.52 -27.83 -14.47
CA GLU A 224 -25.47 -28.38 -15.46
C GLU A 224 -24.77 -29.41 -16.37
N GLU A 225 -25.23 -30.67 -16.34
CA GLU A 225 -24.59 -31.80 -17.06
C GLU A 225 -24.79 -31.82 -18.59
N HIS A 226 -25.65 -30.95 -19.15
CA HIS A 226 -26.17 -31.11 -20.52
C HIS A 226 -25.93 -29.91 -21.47
N GLY A 227 -24.68 -29.43 -21.58
CA GLY A 227 -24.30 -28.40 -22.56
C GLY A 227 -22.79 -28.37 -22.87
N SER A 228 -22.43 -28.28 -24.15
CA SER A 228 -21.10 -28.64 -24.69
C SER A 228 -19.96 -27.62 -24.52
N LYS A 229 -20.08 -26.56 -23.70
CA LYS A 229 -18.94 -25.68 -23.35
C LYS A 229 -19.09 -25.11 -21.92
N ARG A 230 -18.29 -25.62 -20.98
CA ARG A 230 -18.15 -25.10 -19.61
C ARG A 230 -17.26 -23.84 -19.65
N THR A 231 -17.69 -22.71 -19.10
CA THR A 231 -16.88 -21.46 -19.11
C THR A 231 -16.84 -20.81 -17.74
N ARG A 232 -15.63 -20.77 -17.17
CA ARG A 232 -15.34 -20.11 -15.91
C ARG A 232 -15.05 -18.63 -16.14
N CYS A 233 -15.53 -17.77 -15.24
CA CYS A 233 -15.27 -16.34 -15.26
C CYS A 233 -14.89 -15.90 -13.85
N GLU A 234 -13.71 -15.32 -13.73
CA GLU A 234 -13.12 -14.96 -12.43
C GLU A 234 -12.74 -13.48 -12.43
N PHE A 235 -12.76 -12.88 -11.24
CA PHE A 235 -12.37 -11.50 -10.98
C PHE A 235 -11.19 -11.47 -10.02
N MET A 236 -10.23 -10.59 -10.30
CA MET A 236 -9.10 -10.32 -9.43
C MET A 236 -9.54 -9.54 -8.19
N GLN A 237 -8.98 -9.87 -7.02
CA GLN A 237 -9.20 -9.19 -5.75
C GLN A 237 -7.99 -8.32 -5.34
N SER A 238 -8.18 -7.49 -4.32
CA SER A 238 -7.20 -6.54 -3.78
C SER A 238 -5.98 -7.21 -3.11
N ASP A 239 -6.11 -8.46 -2.72
CA ASP A 239 -5.06 -9.33 -2.19
C ASP A 239 -4.30 -10.09 -3.29
N GLY A 240 -4.70 -9.93 -4.55
CA GLY A 240 -4.08 -10.59 -5.70
C GLY A 240 -4.71 -11.94 -6.07
N ASP A 241 -5.81 -12.33 -5.43
CA ASP A 241 -6.44 -13.64 -5.62
C ASP A 241 -7.61 -13.59 -6.63
N LEU A 242 -7.79 -14.64 -7.43
CA LEU A 242 -8.93 -14.80 -8.35
C LEU A 242 -10.14 -15.43 -7.65
N VAL A 243 -11.34 -14.91 -7.92
CA VAL A 243 -12.62 -15.41 -7.36
C VAL A 243 -13.75 -15.42 -8.39
N ASP A 244 -14.75 -16.27 -8.18
CA ASP A 244 -15.94 -16.33 -9.03
C ASP A 244 -16.77 -15.03 -8.99
N ILE A 245 -17.65 -14.89 -9.98
CA ILE A 245 -18.43 -13.68 -10.30
C ILE A 245 -19.36 -13.18 -9.17
N ASP A 246 -19.72 -14.04 -8.22
CA ASP A 246 -20.67 -13.76 -7.14
C ASP A 246 -20.03 -13.17 -5.88
N ASN A 247 -19.05 -12.26 -6.01
CA ASN A 247 -18.30 -11.72 -4.87
C ASN A 247 -18.56 -10.22 -4.57
N SER A 248 -18.06 -9.76 -3.42
CA SER A 248 -18.16 -8.41 -2.89
C SER A 248 -17.31 -7.40 -3.67
N GLY A 249 -17.91 -6.25 -3.99
CA GLY A 249 -17.25 -5.14 -4.66
C GLY A 249 -16.14 -4.46 -3.85
N LEU A 250 -16.14 -4.64 -2.53
CA LEU A 250 -15.05 -4.17 -1.66
C LEU A 250 -13.73 -4.84 -2.01
N ARG A 251 -13.76 -6.14 -2.32
CA ARG A 251 -12.56 -6.92 -2.63
C ARG A 251 -12.01 -6.63 -4.02
N ALA A 252 -12.77 -6.00 -4.90
CA ALA A 252 -12.32 -5.58 -6.23
C ALA A 252 -11.53 -4.26 -6.23
N ILE A 253 -11.43 -3.55 -5.09
CA ILE A 253 -10.70 -2.28 -5.00
C ILE A 253 -9.20 -2.53 -5.20
N LEU A 254 -8.56 -1.82 -6.13
CA LEU A 254 -7.12 -1.98 -6.44
C LEU A 254 -6.73 -3.38 -6.95
N SER A 255 -7.66 -4.14 -7.53
CA SER A 255 -7.39 -5.48 -8.06
C SER A 255 -6.38 -5.50 -9.22
N GLY A 256 -6.43 -4.52 -10.13
CA GLY A 256 -5.45 -4.39 -11.23
C GLY A 256 -4.01 -4.23 -10.72
N PRO A 257 -3.71 -3.20 -9.88
CA PRO A 257 -2.40 -3.06 -9.25
C PRO A 257 -1.97 -4.27 -8.41
N ALA A 258 -2.91 -4.93 -7.72
CA ALA A 258 -2.61 -6.14 -6.96
C ALA A 258 -2.11 -7.26 -7.88
N GLY A 259 -2.79 -7.52 -9.00
CA GLY A 259 -2.34 -8.45 -10.03
C GLY A 259 -0.93 -8.11 -10.53
N GLY A 260 -0.68 -6.82 -10.80
CA GLY A 260 0.65 -6.30 -11.17
C GLY A 260 1.75 -6.61 -10.15
N VAL A 261 1.46 -6.56 -8.85
CA VAL A 261 2.45 -6.85 -7.80
C VAL A 261 2.72 -8.35 -7.68
N VAL A 262 1.66 -9.16 -7.74
CA VAL A 262 1.81 -10.62 -7.61
C VAL A 262 2.59 -11.18 -8.78
N GLY A 263 2.26 -10.81 -10.01
CA GLY A 263 2.97 -11.35 -11.15
C GLY A 263 4.40 -10.81 -11.31
N ASN A 264 4.70 -9.58 -10.87
CA ASN A 264 6.10 -9.14 -10.71
C ASN A 264 6.87 -10.07 -9.78
N GLY A 265 6.25 -10.48 -8.67
CA GLY A 265 6.80 -11.49 -7.76
C GLY A 265 7.00 -12.85 -8.45
N LEU A 266 5.98 -13.38 -9.13
CA LEU A 266 6.04 -14.69 -9.78
C LEU A 266 7.03 -14.77 -10.95
N THR A 267 7.17 -13.69 -11.72
CA THR A 267 7.98 -13.68 -12.96
C THR A 267 9.41 -13.17 -12.76
N SER A 268 9.69 -12.46 -11.66
CA SER A 268 11.00 -11.84 -11.42
C SER A 268 11.69 -12.29 -10.13
N TYR A 269 11.03 -13.03 -9.25
CA TYR A 269 11.67 -13.60 -8.06
C TYR A 269 12.55 -14.80 -8.43
N VAL A 270 13.85 -14.70 -8.12
CA VAL A 270 14.82 -15.79 -8.26
C VAL A 270 15.12 -16.35 -6.87
N PRO A 271 14.64 -17.56 -6.51
CA PRO A 271 14.73 -18.13 -5.15
C PRO A 271 16.16 -18.22 -4.59
N LEU A 272 17.16 -18.31 -5.47
CA LEU A 272 18.58 -18.46 -5.11
C LEU A 272 19.25 -17.16 -4.65
N THR A 273 18.68 -15.99 -4.96
CA THR A 273 19.34 -14.70 -4.69
C THR A 273 18.85 -14.00 -3.43
N ASP A 274 17.63 -14.31 -2.97
CA ASP A 274 16.94 -13.63 -1.85
C ASP A 274 16.92 -12.09 -1.98
N ILE A 275 17.02 -11.58 -3.21
CA ILE A 275 16.99 -10.14 -3.48
C ILE A 275 15.53 -9.69 -3.59
N PRO A 276 15.09 -8.69 -2.81
CA PRO A 276 13.75 -8.16 -2.92
C PRO A 276 13.54 -7.45 -4.26
N VAL A 277 12.43 -7.74 -4.94
CA VAL A 277 12.04 -7.12 -6.20
C VAL A 277 11.14 -5.91 -5.94
N ILE A 278 11.33 -4.83 -6.71
CA ILE A 278 10.45 -3.67 -6.71
C ILE A 278 9.69 -3.67 -8.03
N GLY A 279 8.39 -3.97 -7.98
CA GLY A 279 7.50 -3.80 -9.13
C GLY A 279 7.27 -2.33 -9.42
N PHE A 280 7.41 -1.93 -10.68
CA PHE A 280 7.23 -0.55 -11.12
C PHE A 280 6.29 -0.49 -12.32
N ASP A 281 5.09 0.06 -12.12
CA ASP A 281 4.05 0.18 -13.14
C ASP A 281 3.75 1.66 -13.44
N MET A 282 3.97 2.05 -14.70
CA MET A 282 3.77 3.40 -15.25
C MET A 282 2.57 3.45 -16.19
N GLY A 283 1.37 3.22 -15.67
CA GLY A 283 0.10 3.35 -16.40
C GLY A 283 -0.56 4.74 -16.29
N LEU A 284 -1.17 5.21 -17.38
CA LEU A 284 -2.20 6.28 -17.35
C LEU A 284 -3.49 5.69 -16.72
N PRO A 285 -3.68 5.61 -15.38
CA PRO A 285 -3.77 6.79 -14.50
C PRO A 285 -3.32 6.57 -13.03
N ALA A 286 -2.69 5.44 -12.66
CA ALA A 286 -2.41 5.08 -11.27
C ALA A 286 -1.05 5.61 -10.77
N LEU A 287 -0.05 5.67 -11.66
CA LEU A 287 1.21 6.37 -11.44
C LEU A 287 1.29 7.53 -12.45
N MET A 288 0.97 8.72 -11.97
CA MET A 288 0.79 9.96 -12.74
C MET A 288 2.10 10.45 -13.38
N LEU A 289 2.59 9.86 -14.48
CA LEU A 289 3.76 10.40 -15.19
C LEU A 289 3.56 10.56 -16.71
N ALA A 290 3.07 9.57 -17.46
CA ALA A 290 3.04 9.66 -18.93
C ALA A 290 2.06 10.70 -19.51
N GLY A 291 1.03 11.10 -18.77
CA GLY A 291 0.02 12.08 -19.19
C GLY A 291 -0.07 13.29 -18.27
N SER A 292 0.81 13.37 -17.26
CA SER A 292 0.80 14.43 -16.27
C SER A 292 1.15 15.76 -16.91
N ARG A 293 0.40 16.80 -16.55
CA ARG A 293 0.60 18.14 -17.09
C ARG A 293 1.79 18.79 -16.38
N LEU A 294 2.67 19.41 -17.17
CA LEU A 294 3.78 20.22 -16.68
C LEU A 294 3.30 21.65 -16.44
N PHE A 295 3.49 22.15 -15.23
CA PHE A 295 3.20 23.52 -14.83
C PHE A 295 4.49 24.26 -14.49
N TYR A 296 4.55 25.55 -14.82
CA TYR A 296 5.59 26.45 -14.32
C TYR A 296 4.99 27.32 -13.22
N ARG A 297 5.46 27.16 -11.98
CA ARG A 297 4.98 27.93 -10.80
C ARG A 297 6.15 28.19 -9.85
N ASN A 298 6.25 29.41 -9.33
CA ASN A 298 7.30 29.81 -8.36
C ASN A 298 8.73 29.44 -8.81
N VAL A 299 9.06 29.66 -10.08
CA VAL A 299 10.38 29.37 -10.68
C VAL A 299 10.74 27.88 -10.74
N LEU A 300 9.79 26.99 -10.39
CA LEU A 300 9.93 25.55 -10.48
C LEU A 300 8.98 24.98 -11.52
N PHE A 301 9.44 23.94 -12.21
CA PHE A 301 8.58 23.05 -12.97
C PHE A 301 7.94 22.05 -12.01
N VAL A 302 6.61 21.90 -12.09
CA VAL A 302 5.82 20.98 -11.27
C VAL A 302 5.03 20.07 -12.20
N VAL A 303 5.14 18.76 -12.01
CA VAL A 303 4.44 17.74 -12.80
C VAL A 303 3.22 17.25 -12.00
N GLY A 304 2.03 17.32 -12.60
CA GLY A 304 0.77 16.87 -11.97
C GLY A 304 0.26 17.77 -10.83
N PRO A 305 -0.79 17.34 -10.09
CA PRO A 305 -1.48 16.05 -10.18
C PRO A 305 -2.46 15.93 -11.37
N GLU A 306 -2.71 16.99 -12.12
CA GLU A 306 -3.60 16.94 -13.28
C GLU A 306 -3.00 16.12 -14.43
N SER A 307 -3.83 15.30 -15.08
CA SER A 307 -3.46 14.45 -16.22
C SER A 307 -4.30 14.77 -17.45
N ALA A 308 -3.73 14.60 -18.65
CA ALA A 308 -4.40 14.74 -19.94
C ALA A 308 -5.21 13.48 -20.34
N GLY A 309 -5.07 12.36 -19.60
CA GLY A 309 -5.78 11.10 -19.86
C GLY A 309 -5.55 10.54 -21.27
N ALA A 310 -6.51 9.74 -21.76
CA ALA A 310 -6.58 9.29 -23.15
C ALA A 310 -7.17 10.36 -24.09
N GLN A 311 -8.00 11.24 -23.55
CA GLN A 311 -8.70 12.26 -24.31
C GLN A 311 -8.75 13.57 -23.52
N PRO A 312 -8.13 14.66 -24.02
CA PRO A 312 -7.52 14.81 -25.35
C PRO A 312 -6.16 14.10 -25.51
N GLY A 313 -5.54 13.63 -24.43
CA GLY A 313 -4.21 13.03 -24.45
C GLY A 313 -3.06 14.06 -24.47
N PRO A 314 -1.81 13.62 -24.23
CA PRO A 314 -0.60 14.36 -24.55
C PRO A 314 -0.62 15.01 -25.93
N GLY A 315 -0.06 16.21 -26.06
CA GLY A 315 0.04 16.91 -27.37
C GLY A 315 0.80 16.13 -28.44
N CYS A 316 1.57 15.12 -28.03
CA CYS A 316 2.28 14.19 -28.89
C CYS A 316 1.46 12.94 -29.27
N TYR A 317 0.13 12.86 -29.07
CA TYR A 317 -0.66 11.71 -29.56
C TYR A 317 -0.59 11.50 -31.10
N HIS A 318 -0.02 12.47 -31.82
CA HIS A 318 0.35 12.37 -33.24
C HIS A 318 1.81 11.91 -33.49
N TRP A 319 2.59 11.65 -32.43
CA TRP A 319 4.02 11.35 -32.41
C TRP A 319 4.33 10.27 -31.34
N GLN A 320 4.50 9.01 -31.74
CA GLN A 320 4.78 7.91 -30.80
C GLN A 320 6.21 7.99 -30.25
N LEU A 321 6.35 8.23 -28.94
CA LEU A 321 7.61 8.05 -28.21
C LEU A 321 7.31 7.45 -26.82
N LEU A 322 7.93 6.31 -26.50
CA LEU A 322 8.02 5.78 -25.14
C LEU A 322 9.20 6.46 -24.44
N VAL A 323 9.00 6.95 -23.21
CA VAL A 323 10.07 7.52 -22.37
C VAL A 323 10.40 6.51 -21.27
N ALA A 324 11.65 6.06 -21.22
CA ALA A 324 12.16 5.15 -20.20
C ALA A 324 12.53 5.94 -18.93
N HIS A 325 11.60 6.03 -17.98
CA HIS A 325 11.82 6.65 -16.67
C HIS A 325 12.50 5.69 -15.69
N GLU A 326 12.42 4.39 -15.95
CA GLU A 326 12.86 3.31 -15.07
C GLU A 326 14.38 3.36 -14.85
N VAL A 327 15.15 3.63 -15.90
CA VAL A 327 16.63 3.72 -15.84
C VAL A 327 17.07 4.85 -14.94
N ALA A 328 16.49 6.05 -15.12
CA ALA A 328 16.83 7.21 -14.30
C ALA A 328 16.44 7.01 -12.83
N MET A 329 15.29 6.38 -12.57
CA MET A 329 14.87 6.05 -11.20
C MET A 329 15.76 4.98 -10.57
N ALA A 330 16.15 3.95 -11.31
CA ALA A 330 17.02 2.90 -10.81
C ALA A 330 18.42 3.42 -10.47
N GLU A 331 19.02 4.23 -11.36
CA GLU A 331 20.30 4.92 -11.09
C GLU A 331 20.19 5.76 -9.82
N ASN A 332 19.11 6.55 -9.69
CA ASN A 332 18.83 7.36 -8.51
C ASN A 332 18.48 6.56 -7.25
N LEU A 333 18.24 5.25 -7.33
CA LEU A 333 17.93 4.42 -6.16
C LEU A 333 19.07 3.44 -5.84
N GLY A 334 20.18 3.49 -6.60
CA GLY A 334 21.25 2.51 -6.52
C GLY A 334 20.78 1.10 -6.92
N ILE A 335 19.67 0.98 -7.65
CA ILE A 335 19.18 -0.28 -8.20
C ILE A 335 20.07 -0.62 -9.39
N LYS A 336 20.73 -1.78 -9.32
CA LYS A 336 21.80 -2.17 -10.25
C LYS A 336 21.31 -2.97 -11.45
N GLN A 337 20.06 -3.42 -11.42
CA GLN A 337 19.45 -4.22 -12.47
C GLN A 337 17.99 -3.81 -12.66
N ILE A 338 17.59 -3.64 -13.93
CA ILE A 338 16.18 -3.49 -14.32
C ILE A 338 15.82 -4.68 -15.18
N SER A 339 14.77 -5.38 -14.75
CA SER A 339 14.11 -6.39 -15.55
C SER A 339 12.92 -5.76 -16.26
N VAL A 340 12.87 -5.87 -17.59
CA VAL A 340 11.71 -5.43 -18.37
C VAL A 340 10.99 -6.68 -18.88
N HIS A 341 9.77 -6.90 -18.39
CA HIS A 341 8.96 -8.03 -18.84
C HIS A 341 8.51 -7.82 -20.29
N ARG A 342 8.51 -8.87 -21.13
CA ARG A 342 8.11 -8.79 -22.55
C ARG A 342 6.69 -8.24 -22.72
N TYR A 343 5.81 -8.59 -21.79
CA TYR A 343 4.43 -8.12 -21.75
C TYR A 343 4.21 -6.93 -20.81
N SER A 344 5.24 -6.13 -20.50
CA SER A 344 5.16 -4.97 -19.61
C SER A 344 3.96 -4.05 -19.90
N SER A 345 3.62 -3.86 -21.18
CA SER A 345 2.49 -3.03 -21.61
C SER A 345 1.09 -3.60 -21.35
N VAL A 346 0.98 -4.89 -21.02
CA VAL A 346 -0.27 -5.61 -20.70
C VAL A 346 -0.09 -6.49 -19.46
N LEU A 347 0.90 -6.13 -18.63
CA LEU A 347 1.43 -6.99 -17.58
C LEU A 347 0.35 -7.45 -16.59
N PRO A 348 -0.56 -6.58 -16.10
CA PRO A 348 -1.62 -7.01 -15.19
C PRO A 348 -2.53 -8.09 -15.81
N ALA A 349 -2.89 -7.95 -17.10
CA ALA A 349 -3.72 -8.93 -17.79
C ALA A 349 -2.97 -10.25 -18.04
N TYR A 350 -1.68 -10.18 -18.38
CA TYR A 350 -0.86 -11.37 -18.54
C TYR A 350 -0.69 -12.13 -17.22
N GLU A 351 -0.47 -11.41 -16.13
CA GLU A 351 -0.24 -11.98 -14.80
C GLU A 351 -1.51 -12.62 -14.22
N MET A 352 -2.69 -12.02 -14.44
CA MET A 352 -3.98 -12.67 -14.19
C MET A 352 -4.12 -14.04 -14.88
N ALA A 353 -3.41 -14.30 -15.98
CA ALA A 353 -3.44 -15.60 -16.67
C ALA A 353 -2.51 -16.65 -16.02
N LEU A 354 -1.52 -16.19 -15.25
CA LEU A 354 -0.54 -17.02 -14.54
C LEU A 354 -0.96 -17.34 -13.11
N GLU A 355 -1.86 -16.52 -12.53
CA GLU A 355 -2.21 -16.63 -11.12
C GLU A 355 -2.83 -17.96 -10.71
N ASP A 356 -2.47 -18.35 -9.49
CA ASP A 356 -3.11 -19.44 -8.78
C ASP A 356 -4.48 -18.98 -8.27
N VAL A 357 -5.46 -19.88 -8.29
CA VAL A 357 -6.74 -19.59 -7.64
C VAL A 357 -6.58 -19.85 -6.16
N VAL A 358 -6.99 -18.86 -5.37
CA VAL A 358 -6.84 -18.88 -3.94
C VAL A 358 -8.18 -18.67 -3.25
N ASP A 359 -8.47 -19.53 -2.27
CA ASP A 359 -9.55 -19.31 -1.32
C ASP A 359 -8.99 -19.01 0.06
N GLU A 360 -9.47 -17.92 0.64
CA GLU A 360 -9.09 -17.51 1.97
C GLU A 360 -10.25 -17.56 2.95
N SER A 361 -9.97 -18.19 4.10
CA SER A 361 -10.90 -18.26 5.22
C SER A 361 -10.24 -17.84 6.52
N GLN A 362 -11.01 -17.14 7.35
CA GLN A 362 -10.57 -16.72 8.69
C GLN A 362 -11.63 -17.03 9.75
N ALA A 363 -11.17 -17.32 10.96
CA ALA A 363 -12.03 -17.49 12.12
C ALA A 363 -11.41 -16.82 13.36
N LEU A 364 -12.23 -16.05 14.08
CA LEU A 364 -11.79 -15.37 15.30
C LEU A 364 -11.37 -16.35 16.41
N GLU A 365 -10.36 -15.91 17.15
CA GLU A 365 -9.92 -16.52 18.39
C GLU A 365 -9.61 -15.41 19.41
N SER A 366 -9.68 -15.68 20.71
CA SER A 366 -9.28 -14.68 21.71
C SER A 366 -8.66 -15.37 22.91
N LYS A 367 -7.69 -16.24 22.63
CA LYS A 367 -7.03 -17.08 23.62
C LYS A 367 -5.55 -16.75 23.74
N VAL A 368 -5.03 -17.01 24.93
CA VAL A 368 -3.62 -16.81 25.27
C VAL A 368 -2.81 -17.99 24.74
N TRP A 369 -1.73 -17.68 24.01
CA TRP A 369 -0.73 -18.64 23.58
C TRP A 369 0.13 -19.06 24.78
N PHE A 370 -0.01 -20.32 25.17
CA PHE A 370 0.79 -20.91 26.24
C PHE A 370 1.93 -21.74 25.66
N LYS A 371 3.13 -21.62 26.24
CA LYS A 371 4.31 -22.43 25.86
C LYS A 371 4.09 -23.94 26.03
N ASN A 372 3.13 -24.35 26.87
CA ASN A 372 2.78 -25.76 27.08
C ASN A 372 1.93 -26.37 25.93
N GLY A 373 1.62 -25.61 24.88
CA GLY A 373 0.90 -26.11 23.70
C GLY A 373 -0.60 -26.30 23.87
N GLY A 374 -1.19 -25.98 25.03
CA GLY A 374 -2.63 -26.21 25.30
C GLY A 374 -3.60 -25.42 24.40
N ILE A 375 -3.15 -24.35 23.75
CA ILE A 375 -3.96 -23.61 22.77
C ILE A 375 -4.09 -24.38 21.44
N ILE A 376 -3.09 -25.19 21.08
CA ILE A 376 -3.00 -25.87 19.78
C ILE A 376 -4.14 -26.87 19.61
N THR A 377 -4.55 -27.54 20.69
CA THR A 377 -5.68 -28.48 20.68
C THR A 377 -7.01 -27.79 20.36
N ASN A 378 -7.14 -26.49 20.61
CA ASN A 378 -8.31 -25.69 20.25
C ASN A 378 -8.21 -25.12 18.84
N LEU A 379 -7.00 -24.76 18.38
CA LEU A 379 -6.79 -24.16 17.07
C LEU A 379 -6.88 -25.19 15.93
N LYS A 380 -6.34 -26.40 16.14
CA LYS A 380 -6.30 -27.47 15.13
C LYS A 380 -7.70 -27.79 14.55
N PRO A 381 -8.75 -28.05 15.37
CA PRO A 381 -10.09 -28.30 14.83
C PRO A 381 -10.62 -27.15 13.98
N LYS A 382 -10.45 -25.90 14.42
CA LYS A 382 -10.85 -24.71 13.65
C LYS A 382 -10.12 -24.64 12.31
N MET A 383 -8.80 -24.88 12.30
CA MET A 383 -8.01 -24.90 11.07
C MET A 383 -8.50 -25.97 10.09
N VAL A 384 -8.82 -27.17 10.59
CA VAL A 384 -9.40 -28.24 9.77
C VAL A 384 -10.74 -27.81 9.19
N THR A 385 -11.65 -27.25 9.99
CA THR A 385 -12.94 -26.74 9.49
C THR A 385 -12.76 -25.68 8.40
N LEU A 386 -11.82 -24.75 8.58
CA LEU A 386 -11.51 -23.73 7.56
C LEU A 386 -10.93 -24.35 6.29
N LYS A 387 -10.04 -25.34 6.39
CA LYS A 387 -9.47 -26.06 5.25
C LYS A 387 -10.55 -26.81 4.47
N GLU A 388 -11.44 -27.54 5.14
CA GLU A 388 -12.52 -28.28 4.49
C GLU A 388 -13.53 -27.34 3.82
N ALA A 389 -13.84 -26.20 4.44
CA ALA A 389 -14.68 -25.18 3.82
C ALA A 389 -14.04 -24.56 2.57
N ALA A 390 -12.73 -24.26 2.62
CA ALA A 390 -11.96 -23.75 1.48
C ALA A 390 -11.84 -24.79 0.36
N ARG A 391 -11.56 -26.05 0.72
CA ARG A 391 -11.53 -27.20 -0.20
C ARG A 391 -12.85 -27.36 -0.92
N GLY A 392 -13.97 -27.36 -0.19
CA GLY A 392 -15.30 -27.47 -0.76
C GLY A 392 -15.60 -26.36 -1.79
N ARG A 393 -15.19 -25.12 -1.50
CA ARG A 393 -15.35 -23.99 -2.44
C ARG A 393 -14.45 -24.10 -3.67
N LEU A 394 -13.23 -24.62 -3.55
CA LEU A 394 -12.35 -24.86 -4.71
C LEU A 394 -12.85 -26.05 -5.55
N HIS A 395 -13.40 -27.10 -4.91
CA HIS A 395 -14.01 -28.23 -5.61
C HIS A 395 -15.27 -27.80 -6.39
N ASP A 396 -16.11 -26.95 -5.80
CA ASP A 396 -17.26 -26.33 -6.47
C ASP A 396 -16.86 -25.49 -7.72
N GLN A 397 -15.61 -25.07 -7.79
CA GLN A 397 -15.01 -24.34 -8.92
C GLN A 397 -14.28 -25.26 -9.91
N GLY A 398 -14.25 -26.57 -9.65
CA GLY A 398 -13.70 -27.59 -10.55
C GLY A 398 -12.23 -27.94 -10.33
N PHE A 399 -11.65 -27.62 -9.16
CA PHE A 399 -10.28 -28.03 -8.80
C PHE A 399 -10.23 -29.37 -8.09
N ASN A 400 -9.13 -30.08 -8.31
CA ASN A 400 -8.88 -31.41 -7.74
C ASN A 400 -8.05 -31.28 -6.46
N ASP A 401 -8.19 -32.22 -5.54
CA ASP A 401 -7.47 -32.20 -4.26
C ASP A 401 -5.94 -32.21 -4.40
N GLU A 402 -5.41 -32.83 -5.47
CA GLU A 402 -3.96 -32.93 -5.72
C GLU A 402 -3.31 -31.59 -6.11
N SER A 403 -4.09 -30.62 -6.59
CA SER A 403 -3.57 -29.30 -6.98
C SER A 403 -3.64 -28.26 -5.85
N ILE A 404 -4.32 -28.57 -4.73
CA ILE A 404 -4.58 -27.63 -3.64
C ILE A 404 -3.50 -27.74 -2.55
N VAL A 405 -2.84 -26.61 -2.28
CA VAL A 405 -1.86 -26.44 -1.20
C VAL A 405 -2.45 -25.52 -0.13
N PHE A 406 -2.23 -25.83 1.15
CA PHE A 406 -2.75 -25.01 2.25
C PHE A 406 -1.62 -24.33 3.02
N GLU A 407 -1.80 -23.03 3.24
CA GLU A 407 -1.01 -22.20 4.14
C GLU A 407 -1.83 -21.81 5.37
N GLU A 408 -1.19 -21.82 6.54
CA GLU A 408 -1.81 -21.50 7.82
C GLU A 408 -1.19 -20.25 8.41
N TYR A 409 -2.06 -19.34 8.87
CA TYR A 409 -1.70 -18.05 9.40
C TYR A 409 -2.28 -17.87 10.80
N LEU A 410 -1.47 -17.29 11.69
CA LEU A 410 -1.90 -16.88 13.04
C LEU A 410 -1.76 -15.37 13.16
N ASN A 411 -2.86 -14.69 13.49
CA ASN A 411 -2.80 -13.28 13.85
C ASN A 411 -2.60 -13.16 15.36
N MET A 412 -1.40 -12.74 15.75
CA MET A 412 -0.93 -12.77 17.13
C MET A 412 -0.53 -11.38 17.61
N ARG A 413 -0.77 -11.06 18.88
CA ARG A 413 -0.32 -9.81 19.50
C ARG A 413 0.08 -9.99 20.94
N TYR A 414 0.84 -9.07 21.50
CA TYR A 414 1.06 -9.06 22.94
C TYR A 414 -0.19 -8.61 23.70
N ARG A 415 -0.44 -9.20 24.86
CA ARG A 415 -1.48 -8.70 25.77
C ARG A 415 -1.24 -7.22 26.05
N GLY A 416 -2.29 -6.41 25.86
CA GLY A 416 -2.27 -4.95 26.00
C GLY A 416 -1.84 -4.17 24.75
N THR A 417 -1.37 -4.83 23.68
CA THR A 417 -1.23 -4.19 22.36
C THR A 417 -2.52 -4.36 21.55
N GLU A 418 -2.72 -3.52 20.53
CA GLU A 418 -3.91 -3.55 19.66
C GLU A 418 -3.63 -4.03 18.23
N SER A 419 -2.35 -4.08 17.85
CA SER A 419 -1.92 -4.51 16.52
C SER A 419 -1.50 -5.97 16.58
N SER A 420 -2.15 -6.79 15.76
CA SER A 420 -1.71 -8.14 15.46
C SER A 420 -0.61 -8.14 14.40
N LEU A 421 0.31 -9.09 14.54
CA LEU A 421 1.25 -9.51 13.52
C LEU A 421 0.68 -10.77 12.89
N MET A 422 0.65 -10.79 11.56
CA MET A 422 0.28 -11.98 10.80
C MET A 422 1.50 -12.86 10.67
N ILE A 423 1.35 -14.11 11.09
CA ILE A 423 2.44 -15.04 11.25
C ILE A 423 2.18 -16.26 10.38
N ILE A 424 3.05 -16.47 9.40
CA ILE A 424 3.01 -17.65 8.52
C ILE A 424 3.59 -18.84 9.28
N ASN A 425 2.92 -19.98 9.20
CA ASN A 425 3.43 -21.25 9.68
C ASN A 425 4.19 -22.00 8.56
N PRO A 426 5.54 -21.91 8.49
CA PRO A 426 6.32 -22.38 7.34
C PRO A 426 6.31 -23.90 7.12
N LYS A 427 5.79 -24.70 8.07
CA LYS A 427 5.72 -26.17 7.97
C LYS A 427 4.29 -26.71 7.94
N SER A 428 3.28 -25.85 7.89
CA SER A 428 1.85 -26.23 8.02
C SER A 428 1.56 -27.12 9.24
N GLN A 429 2.38 -26.98 10.30
CA GLN A 429 2.25 -27.69 11.56
C GLN A 429 2.39 -26.69 12.71
N ILE A 430 1.28 -26.36 13.36
CA ILE A 430 1.28 -25.44 14.49
C ILE A 430 2.02 -26.14 15.66
N THR A 431 3.24 -25.69 15.95
CA THR A 431 4.05 -26.17 17.09
C THR A 431 3.89 -25.25 18.30
N ALA A 432 4.22 -25.73 19.50
CA ALA A 432 4.14 -24.94 20.74
C ALA A 432 5.28 -23.93 20.87
N GLU A 433 6.38 -24.17 20.16
CA GLU A 433 7.61 -23.38 20.24
C GLU A 433 7.60 -22.26 19.21
N LEU A 434 7.57 -21.01 19.70
CA LEU A 434 7.94 -19.83 18.91
C LEU A 434 9.47 -19.76 18.85
N PRO A 435 10.10 -19.49 17.69
CA PRO A 435 11.57 -19.47 17.59
C PRO A 435 12.20 -18.48 18.58
N GLU A 436 13.22 -18.93 19.30
CA GLU A 436 13.87 -18.17 20.40
C GLU A 436 14.49 -16.82 19.96
N ASN A 437 14.69 -16.61 18.66
CA ASN A 437 15.43 -15.47 18.13
C ASN A 437 14.57 -14.32 17.56
N GLY A 438 13.23 -14.40 17.56
CA GLY A 438 12.35 -13.27 17.18
C GLY A 438 12.48 -12.74 15.73
N GLY A 439 13.50 -13.17 14.97
CA GLY A 439 13.84 -12.64 13.64
C GLY A 439 12.81 -12.97 12.57
N ASN A 440 12.29 -14.21 12.55
CA ASN A 440 11.39 -14.65 11.46
C ASN A 440 9.91 -14.39 11.74
N TRP A 441 9.54 -13.94 12.95
CA TRP A 441 8.14 -13.80 13.38
C TRP A 441 7.77 -12.34 13.69
N GLY A 442 8.68 -11.38 13.45
CA GLY A 442 8.43 -9.95 13.67
C GLY A 442 8.29 -9.52 15.14
N PHE A 443 8.48 -10.45 16.08
CA PHE A 443 8.40 -10.21 17.51
C PHE A 443 9.78 -9.92 18.10
N GLY A 444 10.03 -8.68 18.52
CA GLY A 444 11.27 -8.29 19.16
C GLY A 444 11.43 -8.90 20.57
N LYS A 445 12.66 -9.29 20.93
CA LYS A 445 13.03 -9.90 22.24
C LYS A 445 12.64 -9.04 23.46
N ALA A 446 12.38 -7.75 23.24
CA ALA A 446 12.07 -6.74 24.25
C ALA A 446 10.74 -6.97 25.01
N LEU A 447 9.82 -7.78 24.48
CA LEU A 447 8.48 -8.03 25.06
C LEU A 447 8.26 -9.51 25.44
N SER A 448 9.33 -10.28 25.65
CA SER A 448 9.31 -11.73 25.93
C SER A 448 8.61 -12.15 27.24
N ASP A 449 8.30 -11.19 28.11
CA ASP A 449 7.62 -11.39 29.40
C ASP A 449 6.08 -11.26 29.32
N ARG A 450 5.51 -11.07 28.13
CA ARG A 450 4.07 -10.92 27.95
C ARG A 450 3.40 -12.15 27.36
N ASP A 451 2.18 -12.40 27.84
CA ASP A 451 1.22 -13.25 27.16
C ASP A 451 1.04 -12.81 25.71
N ILE A 452 1.05 -13.77 24.80
CA ILE A 452 0.68 -13.54 23.41
C ILE A 452 -0.77 -13.98 23.24
N ILE A 453 -1.60 -13.16 22.61
CA ILE A 453 -3.00 -13.42 22.30
C ILE A 453 -3.09 -13.78 20.82
N VAL A 454 -3.81 -14.85 20.50
CA VAL A 454 -4.23 -15.18 19.14
C VAL A 454 -5.60 -14.55 18.92
N ASP A 455 -5.68 -13.54 18.04
CA ASP A 455 -6.92 -12.81 17.72
C ASP A 455 -7.74 -13.52 16.63
N ASP A 456 -7.08 -14.22 15.71
CA ASP A 456 -7.74 -15.05 14.72
C ASP A 456 -6.76 -16.04 14.08
N VAL A 457 -7.34 -17.01 13.39
CA VAL A 457 -6.63 -18.01 12.60
C VAL A 457 -7.14 -17.96 11.16
N ARG A 458 -6.22 -18.04 10.21
CA ARG A 458 -6.50 -17.89 8.78
C ARG A 458 -5.88 -19.03 7.98
N VAL A 459 -6.62 -19.50 6.97
CA VAL A 459 -6.18 -20.53 6.03
C VAL A 459 -6.26 -19.95 4.63
N ARG A 460 -5.20 -20.14 3.87
CA ARG A 460 -5.13 -19.82 2.45
C ARG A 460 -4.97 -21.14 1.69
N ALA A 461 -5.92 -21.47 0.82
CA ALA A 461 -5.89 -22.64 -0.04
C ALA A 461 -5.54 -22.20 -1.46
N ILE A 462 -4.44 -22.71 -2.02
CA ILE A 462 -3.81 -22.24 -3.26
C ILE A 462 -3.81 -23.37 -4.28
N SER A 463 -4.34 -23.16 -5.48
CA SER A 463 -4.27 -24.14 -6.59
C SER A 463 -3.14 -23.81 -7.56
N LYS A 464 -2.04 -24.57 -7.51
CA LYS A 464 -0.81 -24.30 -8.29
C LYS A 464 -0.97 -24.57 -9.78
N SER A 465 -0.65 -23.58 -10.62
CA SER A 465 -0.97 -23.60 -12.05
C SER A 465 0.23 -23.47 -13.01
N PHE A 466 1.41 -23.03 -12.55
CA PHE A 466 2.55 -22.71 -13.42
C PHE A 466 3.93 -22.97 -12.77
N GLN A 467 4.91 -23.44 -13.55
CA GLN A 467 6.33 -23.53 -13.21
C GLN A 467 7.14 -22.87 -14.32
N LEU A 468 8.01 -21.92 -13.96
CA LEU A 468 8.97 -21.29 -14.89
C LEU A 468 10.25 -22.12 -14.95
N GLU A 469 10.80 -22.28 -16.15
CA GLU A 469 12.13 -22.86 -16.38
C GLU A 469 13.20 -21.76 -16.37
N GLU A 470 14.31 -21.99 -15.65
CA GLU A 470 15.45 -21.08 -15.62
C GLU A 470 16.28 -21.17 -16.91
N ALA A 471 16.74 -20.04 -17.42
CA ALA A 471 17.65 -19.97 -18.56
C ALA A 471 18.63 -18.78 -18.42
N GLN A 472 19.81 -18.89 -19.03
CA GLN A 472 20.89 -17.89 -18.91
C GLN A 472 20.75 -16.73 -19.91
N PRO A 473 21.16 -15.49 -19.52
CA PRO A 473 21.14 -14.32 -20.39
C PRO A 473 22.09 -14.45 -21.58
N GLN A 474 21.62 -14.04 -22.75
CA GLN A 474 22.38 -13.98 -24.00
C GLN A 474 22.42 -12.56 -24.54
N ASN A 475 23.61 -12.07 -24.88
CA ASN A 475 23.75 -10.73 -25.45
C ASN A 475 23.15 -10.66 -26.85
N VAL A 476 22.43 -9.57 -27.13
CA VAL A 476 21.86 -9.29 -28.45
C VAL A 476 22.97 -8.81 -29.38
N GLY A 477 23.11 -9.45 -30.55
CA GLY A 477 24.01 -8.98 -31.59
C GLY A 477 23.37 -7.88 -32.45
N ASP A 478 24.19 -7.29 -33.34
CA ASP A 478 23.76 -6.21 -34.24
C ASP A 478 22.69 -6.65 -35.25
N GLU A 479 22.49 -7.95 -35.47
CA GLU A 479 21.50 -8.51 -36.39
C GLU A 479 20.05 -8.22 -35.99
N LYS A 480 19.78 -7.99 -34.69
CA LYS A 480 18.42 -7.68 -34.19
C LYS A 480 18.13 -6.18 -34.11
N LYS A 481 19.06 -5.34 -34.56
CA LYS A 481 18.94 -3.89 -34.53
C LYS A 481 17.92 -3.43 -35.57
N PHE A 482 16.83 -2.82 -35.12
CA PHE A 482 15.79 -2.32 -36.00
C PHE A 482 16.21 -1.01 -36.70
N CYS A 483 16.69 -0.02 -35.94
CA CYS A 483 17.19 1.23 -36.51
C CYS A 483 18.15 1.96 -35.57
N VAL A 484 18.60 3.16 -35.97
CA VAL A 484 19.35 4.09 -35.11
C VAL A 484 18.61 5.42 -35.10
N SER A 485 18.33 5.95 -33.91
CA SER A 485 17.69 7.25 -33.74
C SER A 485 18.58 8.21 -32.97
N GLN A 486 18.35 9.52 -33.17
CA GLN A 486 18.99 10.57 -32.38
C GLN A 486 18.18 10.80 -31.11
N VAL A 487 18.73 10.40 -29.96
CA VAL A 487 18.08 10.53 -28.66
C VAL A 487 18.88 11.51 -27.80
N TYR A 488 18.18 12.41 -27.10
CA TYR A 488 18.80 13.36 -26.18
C TYR A 488 18.87 12.75 -24.78
N PHE A 489 20.08 12.73 -24.21
CA PHE A 489 20.32 12.40 -22.80
C PHE A 489 20.95 13.62 -22.11
N GLU A 490 21.11 13.57 -20.78
CA GLU A 490 21.71 14.67 -20.00
C GLU A 490 23.12 15.07 -20.51
N GLY A 491 23.87 14.12 -21.10
CA GLY A 491 25.15 14.38 -21.76
C GLY A 491 25.07 14.72 -23.26
N GLY A 492 23.92 15.14 -23.78
CA GLY A 492 23.72 15.57 -25.17
C GLY A 492 23.02 14.55 -26.09
N ARG A 493 22.84 14.93 -27.37
CA ARG A 493 22.26 14.06 -28.41
C ARG A 493 23.22 12.97 -28.82
N ARG A 494 22.72 11.73 -28.92
CA ARG A 494 23.50 10.56 -29.33
C ARG A 494 22.72 9.70 -30.30
N ARG A 495 23.46 8.98 -31.16
CA ARG A 495 22.91 7.91 -32.00
C ARG A 495 22.74 6.66 -31.15
N THR A 496 21.49 6.22 -30.97
CA THR A 496 21.14 5.08 -30.13
C THR A 496 20.49 3.99 -30.98
N PRO A 497 20.95 2.73 -30.88
CA PRO A 497 20.28 1.61 -31.53
C PRO A 497 18.89 1.41 -30.92
N VAL A 498 17.91 1.18 -31.78
CA VAL A 498 16.53 0.85 -31.40
C VAL A 498 16.30 -0.61 -31.73
N TYR A 499 15.79 -1.36 -30.76
CA TYR A 499 15.40 -2.76 -30.90
C TYR A 499 13.90 -2.86 -30.74
N LYS A 500 13.27 -3.76 -31.48
CA LYS A 500 11.85 -4.08 -31.34
C LYS A 500 11.70 -5.24 -30.35
N ILE A 501 10.84 -5.07 -29.35
CA ILE A 501 10.60 -6.10 -28.33
C ILE A 501 10.07 -7.43 -28.91
N GLU A 502 9.40 -7.37 -30.05
CA GLU A 502 8.90 -8.54 -30.80
C GLU A 502 10.04 -9.41 -31.37
N ASP A 503 11.16 -8.81 -31.75
CA ASP A 503 12.32 -9.48 -32.36
C ASP A 503 13.32 -10.01 -31.32
N LEU A 504 13.12 -9.65 -30.05
CA LEU A 504 13.96 -10.06 -28.93
C LEU A 504 13.45 -11.36 -28.32
N ASN A 505 14.39 -12.24 -27.97
CA ASN A 505 14.09 -13.51 -27.31
C ASN A 505 14.12 -13.33 -25.80
N VAL A 506 13.48 -14.24 -25.06
CA VAL A 506 13.63 -14.32 -23.60
C VAL A 506 15.13 -14.50 -23.27
N ASN A 507 15.58 -13.84 -22.21
CA ASN A 507 16.98 -13.76 -21.77
C ASN A 507 17.89 -12.89 -22.66
N ASN A 508 17.36 -12.16 -23.64
CA ASN A 508 18.18 -11.21 -24.40
C ASN A 508 18.60 -10.01 -23.53
N ARG A 509 19.92 -9.77 -23.46
CA ARG A 509 20.54 -8.64 -22.76
C ARG A 509 20.96 -7.57 -23.77
N ILE A 510 20.52 -6.34 -23.53
CA ILE A 510 20.92 -5.17 -24.31
C ILE A 510 21.81 -4.30 -23.44
N HIS A 511 23.01 -4.02 -23.94
CA HIS A 511 23.96 -3.21 -23.19
C HIS A 511 23.62 -1.73 -23.19
N GLY A 512 23.77 -1.12 -22.01
CA GLY A 512 23.65 0.31 -21.80
C GLY A 512 24.81 1.14 -22.38
N ARG A 513 24.75 2.44 -22.07
CA ARG A 513 25.44 3.58 -22.69
C ARG A 513 26.95 3.46 -22.98
N ASN A 514 27.75 2.63 -22.28
CA ASN A 514 29.22 2.55 -22.49
C ASN A 514 29.88 1.17 -22.21
N GLY A 515 29.24 0.05 -22.52
CA GLY A 515 29.82 -1.29 -22.29
C GLY A 515 29.37 -1.92 -20.96
N PRO A 516 30.00 -3.01 -20.50
CA PRO A 516 29.49 -3.89 -19.43
C PRO A 516 29.34 -3.25 -18.04
N ASP A 517 29.81 -2.00 -17.86
CA ASP A 517 29.86 -1.28 -16.57
C ASP A 517 28.66 -0.35 -16.31
N HIS A 518 27.65 -0.32 -17.19
CA HIS A 518 26.44 0.51 -17.02
C HIS A 518 25.16 -0.34 -16.94
N LEU A 519 24.07 0.27 -16.43
CA LEU A 519 22.79 -0.39 -16.20
C LEU A 519 22.28 -1.09 -17.46
N ASP A 520 22.23 -2.42 -17.43
CA ASP A 520 21.78 -3.22 -18.55
C ASP A 520 20.28 -3.48 -18.44
N ALA A 521 19.59 -3.31 -19.57
CA ALA A 521 18.21 -3.75 -19.71
C ALA A 521 18.24 -5.23 -20.11
N VAL A 522 17.91 -6.10 -19.16
CA VAL A 522 17.74 -7.53 -19.41
C VAL A 522 16.25 -7.79 -19.62
N ILE A 523 15.90 -8.33 -20.77
CA ILE A 523 14.58 -8.94 -20.97
C ILE A 523 14.70 -10.33 -20.33
N ASN A 524 14.38 -10.41 -19.02
CA ASN A 524 14.56 -11.50 -18.03
C ASN A 524 15.16 -12.81 -18.55
N ILE A 525 16.20 -13.43 -17.97
CA ILE A 525 16.61 -13.59 -16.56
C ILE A 525 18.15 -13.49 -16.46
N GLY A 526 18.68 -12.97 -15.35
CA GLY A 526 20.07 -13.21 -14.93
C GLY A 526 20.71 -12.05 -14.15
N ALA A 527 21.29 -12.36 -12.98
CA ALA A 527 21.98 -11.42 -12.11
C ALA A 527 23.31 -10.95 -12.72
N SER A 528 23.54 -9.63 -12.76
CA SER A 528 24.85 -9.05 -13.06
C SER A 528 25.64 -8.76 -11.78
N GLN A 529 26.96 -8.97 -11.87
CA GLN A 529 27.93 -8.77 -10.79
C GLN A 529 28.10 -7.29 -10.41
N PHE A 530 28.33 -7.08 -9.11
CA PHE A 530 28.43 -5.79 -8.44
C PHE A 530 29.82 -5.14 -8.59
N LEU A 531 29.86 -3.83 -8.85
CA LEU A 531 31.00 -2.97 -8.59
C LEU A 531 30.66 -1.91 -7.52
N ASP A 532 31.62 -1.67 -6.63
CA ASP A 532 31.61 -0.63 -5.59
C ASP A 532 31.80 0.74 -6.24
N THR A 533 30.74 1.56 -6.29
CA THR A 533 30.90 2.98 -6.65
C THR A 533 31.18 3.76 -5.38
N LYS A 534 32.44 4.15 -5.18
CA LYS A 534 32.79 5.13 -4.14
C LYS A 534 32.15 6.47 -4.48
N VAL A 535 31.32 6.98 -3.59
CA VAL A 535 30.71 8.31 -3.71
C VAL A 535 31.77 9.36 -3.39
N SER A 536 31.95 10.36 -4.26
CA SER A 536 32.84 11.49 -3.96
C SER A 536 32.25 12.34 -2.84
N LEU A 537 33.10 12.78 -1.91
CA LEU A 537 32.75 13.65 -0.78
C LEU A 537 33.10 15.12 -1.05
N ASP A 538 33.65 15.45 -2.22
CA ASP A 538 34.14 16.80 -2.53
C ASP A 538 33.00 17.73 -2.99
N THR A 539 31.96 17.16 -3.59
CA THR A 539 30.80 17.90 -4.10
C THR A 539 29.52 17.16 -3.76
N VAL A 540 28.49 17.91 -3.37
CA VAL A 540 27.18 17.35 -3.03
C VAL A 540 26.50 16.90 -4.32
N ASP A 541 26.29 15.59 -4.45
CA ASP A 541 25.46 15.05 -5.52
C ASP A 541 23.96 15.24 -5.13
N PRO A 542 23.18 16.03 -5.88
CA PRO A 542 21.75 16.26 -5.59
C PRO A 542 20.92 14.98 -5.57
N VAL A 543 21.32 13.96 -6.35
CA VAL A 543 20.66 12.65 -6.37
C VAL A 543 20.93 11.92 -5.06
N MET A 544 22.20 11.79 -4.69
CA MET A 544 22.58 11.14 -3.44
C MET A 544 21.99 11.87 -2.22
N LEU A 545 21.92 13.21 -2.26
CA LEU A 545 21.25 14.00 -1.23
C LEU A 545 19.77 13.63 -1.09
N SER A 546 19.06 13.42 -2.22
CA SER A 546 17.68 12.96 -2.21
C SER A 546 17.54 11.52 -1.71
N ILE A 547 18.45 10.62 -2.09
CA ILE A 547 18.47 9.23 -1.60
C ILE A 547 18.62 9.21 -0.09
N PHE A 548 19.67 9.86 0.44
CA PHE A 548 19.94 9.90 1.87
C PHE A 548 18.82 10.59 2.64
N GLY A 549 18.24 11.67 2.09
CA GLY A 549 17.06 12.33 2.67
C GLY A 549 15.87 11.37 2.82
N HIS A 550 15.51 10.65 1.76
CA HIS A 550 14.42 9.67 1.80
C HIS A 550 14.74 8.45 2.68
N ARG A 551 15.98 7.96 2.67
CA ARG A 551 16.44 6.85 3.53
C ARG A 551 16.32 7.24 5.01
N CYS A 552 16.84 8.41 5.40
CA CYS A 552 16.75 8.90 6.78
C CYS A 552 15.30 9.11 7.23
N MET A 553 14.47 9.73 6.37
CA MET A 553 13.03 9.89 6.64
C MET A 553 12.32 8.55 6.81
N THR A 554 12.59 7.58 5.92
CA THR A 554 12.02 6.24 5.99
C THR A 554 12.40 5.53 7.28
N ILE A 555 13.66 5.66 7.73
CA ILE A 555 14.09 5.09 9.01
C ILE A 555 13.29 5.69 10.17
N ALA A 556 13.17 7.02 10.22
CA ALA A 556 12.37 7.69 11.25
C ALA A 556 10.91 7.23 11.22
N GLU A 557 10.29 7.10 10.04
CA GLU A 557 8.92 6.57 9.89
C GLU A 557 8.80 5.11 10.35
N GLN A 558 9.79 4.27 10.04
CA GLN A 558 9.81 2.86 10.44
C GLN A 558 9.95 2.71 11.96
N MET A 559 10.71 3.59 12.61
CA MET A 559 10.75 3.71 14.08
C MET A 559 9.39 4.13 14.61
N GLY A 560 8.76 5.15 14.02
CA GLY A 560 7.44 5.64 14.42
C GLY A 560 6.35 4.58 14.33
N ARG A 561 6.31 3.82 13.22
CA ARG A 561 5.39 2.69 13.06
C ARG A 561 5.64 1.58 14.08
N ALA A 562 6.91 1.29 14.40
CA ALA A 562 7.26 0.31 15.42
C ALA A 562 6.78 0.75 16.82
N LEU A 563 7.02 2.02 17.19
CA LEU A 563 6.54 2.60 18.44
C LEU A 563 5.01 2.55 18.53
N GLN A 564 4.32 2.97 17.48
CA GLN A 564 2.87 2.96 17.41
C GLN A 564 2.29 1.55 17.59
N LYS A 565 2.87 0.55 16.93
CA LYS A 565 2.37 -0.84 16.99
C LYS A 565 2.62 -1.52 18.34
N THR A 566 3.67 -1.13 19.06
CA THR A 566 4.12 -1.81 20.28
C THR A 566 3.75 -1.10 21.58
N SER A 567 3.45 0.20 21.52
CA SER A 567 2.97 1.00 22.66
C SER A 567 1.67 0.44 23.23
N VAL A 568 1.34 0.78 24.47
CA VAL A 568 0.06 0.52 25.13
C VAL A 568 -0.79 1.79 25.18
N SER A 569 -0.17 2.97 25.31
CA SER A 569 -0.84 4.27 25.40
C SER A 569 -1.65 4.63 24.16
N THR A 570 -2.92 4.98 24.37
CA THR A 570 -3.83 5.51 23.34
C THR A 570 -3.36 6.86 22.80
N ASN A 571 -2.63 7.66 23.61
CA ASN A 571 -2.04 8.91 23.14
C ASN A 571 -0.99 8.66 22.04
N VAL A 572 -0.21 7.60 22.15
CA VAL A 572 0.77 7.22 21.12
C VAL A 572 0.04 6.58 19.93
N LYS A 573 -0.82 5.60 20.19
CA LYS A 573 -1.46 4.79 19.13
C LYS A 573 -2.46 5.54 18.25
N GLU A 574 -3.35 6.31 18.88
CA GLU A 574 -4.53 6.90 18.23
C GLU A 574 -4.37 8.40 18.03
N ARG A 575 -3.82 9.10 19.03
CA ARG A 575 -3.61 10.55 18.95
C ARG A 575 -2.29 10.93 18.32
N PHE A 576 -1.43 9.95 18.01
CA PHE A 576 -0.13 10.16 17.39
C PHE A 576 0.78 11.15 18.16
N HIS A 577 0.63 11.19 19.49
CA HIS A 577 1.37 12.07 20.37
C HIS A 577 2.76 11.49 20.70
N TYR A 578 3.60 11.36 19.69
CA TYR A 578 4.98 10.91 19.79
C TYR A 578 5.78 11.44 18.60
N SER A 579 7.10 11.39 18.71
CA SER A 579 8.01 11.68 17.60
C SER A 579 9.14 10.66 17.58
N CYS A 580 9.58 10.32 16.38
CA CYS A 580 10.80 9.56 16.17
C CYS A 580 11.69 10.40 15.25
N ALA A 581 12.96 10.53 15.61
CA ALA A 581 13.88 11.40 14.92
C ALA A 581 15.25 10.73 14.79
N LEU A 582 15.97 11.12 13.74
CA LEU A 582 17.37 10.82 13.54
C LEU A 582 18.19 12.07 13.74
N PHE A 583 19.33 11.89 14.39
CA PHE A 583 20.30 12.94 14.68
C PHE A 583 21.64 12.55 14.08
N ASP A 584 22.41 13.55 13.65
CA ASP A 584 23.82 13.38 13.27
C ASP A 584 24.70 13.15 14.51
N SER A 585 26.02 13.08 14.32
CA SER A 585 26.98 12.90 15.41
C SER A 585 27.04 14.08 16.40
N ASP A 586 26.61 15.26 15.99
CA ASP A 586 26.65 16.50 16.80
C ASP A 586 25.32 16.79 17.49
N GLY A 587 24.26 16.02 17.20
CA GLY A 587 22.92 16.18 17.75
C GLY A 587 21.99 17.05 16.90
N GLY A 588 22.44 17.43 15.70
CA GLY A 588 21.64 18.08 14.67
C GLY A 588 20.54 17.18 14.17
N LEU A 589 19.33 17.72 14.01
CA LEU A 589 18.16 16.95 13.58
C LEU A 589 18.22 16.72 12.05
N VAL A 590 18.35 15.46 11.64
CA VAL A 590 18.44 15.08 10.22
C VAL A 590 17.06 14.76 9.63
N ALA A 591 16.26 13.95 10.33
CA ALA A 591 14.96 13.49 9.83
C ALA A 591 13.99 13.18 10.97
N ASN A 592 12.68 13.30 10.73
CA ASN A 592 11.66 13.03 11.73
C ASN A 592 10.37 12.41 11.15
N ALA A 593 9.80 11.44 11.86
CA ALA A 593 8.46 10.94 11.56
C ALA A 593 7.39 11.97 11.96
N LEU A 594 6.63 12.42 10.97
CA LEU A 594 5.63 13.49 11.11
C LEU A 594 4.33 12.99 11.75
N HIS A 595 4.34 12.84 13.08
CA HIS A 595 3.15 12.48 13.87
C HIS A 595 2.67 13.64 14.73
N LEU A 596 3.60 14.31 15.43
CA LEU A 596 3.38 15.59 16.12
C LEU A 596 4.69 16.37 16.13
N GLN A 597 4.70 17.61 15.61
CA GLN A 597 5.95 18.38 15.44
C GLN A 597 6.36 19.21 16.68
N VAL A 598 5.55 19.23 17.74
CA VAL A 598 5.85 20.02 18.96
C VAL A 598 7.18 19.61 19.62
N HIS A 599 7.65 18.38 19.41
CA HIS A 599 8.86 17.86 20.04
C HIS A 599 10.15 18.22 19.27
N LEU A 600 10.08 18.83 18.08
CA LEU A 600 11.23 18.93 17.17
C LEU A 600 12.41 19.70 17.77
N GLY A 601 12.17 20.91 18.27
CA GLY A 601 13.23 21.72 18.88
C GLY A 601 13.74 21.17 20.20
N SER A 602 12.88 20.54 21.00
CA SER A 602 13.28 19.98 22.31
C SER A 602 14.13 18.72 22.18
N MET A 603 13.88 17.88 21.16
CA MET A 603 14.59 16.60 21.04
C MET A 603 16.07 16.79 20.68
N SER A 604 16.41 17.77 19.83
CA SER A 604 17.80 18.10 19.52
C SER A 604 18.54 18.58 20.77
N THR A 605 17.94 19.46 21.57
CA THR A 605 18.54 19.91 22.84
C THR A 605 18.79 18.73 23.79
N CYS A 606 17.81 17.84 23.95
CA CYS A 606 18.00 16.63 24.76
C CYS A 606 19.09 15.71 24.21
N ALA A 607 19.23 15.58 22.88
CA ALA A 607 20.26 14.76 22.26
C ALA A 607 21.65 15.33 22.54
N VAL A 608 21.84 16.63 22.32
CA VAL A 608 23.09 17.35 22.59
C VAL A 608 23.48 17.28 24.06
N GLU A 609 22.55 17.54 24.98
CA GLU A 609 22.82 17.45 26.43
C GLU A 609 23.26 16.03 26.84
N ASN A 610 22.58 14.98 26.36
CA ASN A 610 22.95 13.60 26.64
C ASN A 610 24.32 13.21 26.06
N MET A 611 24.72 13.82 24.93
CA MET A 611 26.06 13.64 24.37
C MET A 611 27.12 14.37 25.21
N GLY A 612 26.83 15.58 25.67
CA GLY A 612 27.68 16.32 26.61
C GLY A 612 27.94 15.57 27.92
N TRP A 613 26.95 14.83 28.43
CA TRP A 613 27.08 13.97 29.62
C TRP A 613 27.99 12.76 29.41
N LYS A 614 28.13 12.26 28.16
CA LYS A 614 29.06 11.17 27.81
C LYS A 614 30.50 11.66 27.66
N THR A 615 30.72 12.91 27.25
CA THR A 615 32.07 13.50 27.14
C THR A 615 32.68 13.92 28.48
N GLN A 616 31.88 14.06 29.54
CA GLN A 616 32.39 14.16 30.90
C GLN A 616 32.82 12.78 31.39
N ALA A 617 34.12 12.48 31.28
CA ALA A 617 34.70 11.21 31.72
C ALA A 617 34.32 10.91 33.19
N GLY A 618 33.44 9.92 33.38
CA GLY A 618 33.08 9.41 34.71
C GLY A 618 31.61 9.46 35.09
N THR A 619 30.73 10.07 34.29
CA THR A 619 29.28 9.98 34.56
C THR A 619 28.79 8.57 34.18
N PRO A 620 28.30 7.73 35.12
CA PRO A 620 27.74 6.45 34.76
C PRO A 620 26.54 6.71 33.84
N GLY A 621 26.64 6.28 32.58
CA GLY A 621 25.52 6.36 31.66
C GLY A 621 24.28 5.75 32.31
N PHE A 622 23.09 6.29 31.98
CA PHE A 622 21.81 5.74 32.45
C PHE A 622 21.65 4.28 32.02
N HIS A 623 22.17 3.35 32.83
CA HIS A 623 22.11 1.93 32.52
C HIS A 623 20.69 1.39 32.78
N ALA A 624 20.17 0.58 31.86
CA ALA A 624 18.86 -0.08 31.94
C ALA A 624 18.55 -0.82 33.28
N PRO A 625 19.52 -1.40 34.03
CA PRO A 625 19.27 -1.96 35.36
C PRO A 625 18.83 -0.92 36.41
N SER A 626 19.24 0.34 36.27
CA SER A 626 18.89 1.44 37.19
C SER A 626 17.43 1.88 37.02
N PHE A 627 16.86 1.76 35.82
CA PHE A 627 15.45 2.05 35.55
C PHE A 627 14.50 1.17 36.38
N LYS A 628 14.85 -0.11 36.58
CA LYS A 628 14.06 -1.03 37.41
C LYS A 628 14.02 -0.63 38.90
N LYS A 629 14.99 0.16 39.38
CA LYS A 629 15.03 0.67 40.76
C LYS A 629 14.30 2.01 40.93
N VAL A 630 14.21 2.83 39.87
CA VAL A 630 13.62 4.18 39.90
C VAL A 630 12.12 4.16 39.56
N ILE A 631 11.70 3.38 38.56
CA ILE A 631 10.29 3.37 38.11
C ILE A 631 9.30 2.92 39.22
N PRO A 632 9.59 1.91 40.08
CA PRO A 632 8.69 1.54 41.18
C PRO A 632 8.55 2.62 42.26
N ARG A 633 9.48 3.59 42.32
CA ARG A 633 9.40 4.75 43.23
C ARG A 633 8.64 5.93 42.63
N SER A 634 8.31 5.88 41.33
CA SER A 634 7.37 6.84 40.75
C SER A 634 5.96 6.53 41.25
N CYS A 635 5.22 7.55 41.69
CA CYS A 635 3.83 7.42 42.14
C CYS A 635 2.85 7.14 40.98
N THR A 636 3.28 6.40 39.96
CA THR A 636 2.45 6.12 38.79
C THR A 636 1.33 5.15 39.15
N ARG A 637 0.10 5.54 38.79
CA ARG A 637 -1.09 4.70 38.94
C ARG A 637 -1.11 3.53 37.96
N CYS A 638 -0.30 3.59 36.89
CA CYS A 638 -0.31 2.64 35.77
C CYS A 638 1.11 2.12 35.46
N LEU A 639 1.84 1.67 36.49
CA LEU A 639 3.24 1.23 36.39
C LEU A 639 3.50 0.28 35.22
N ALA A 640 2.65 -0.73 35.05
CA ALA A 640 2.77 -1.70 33.97
C ALA A 640 2.68 -1.04 32.58
N ASN A 641 1.73 -0.14 32.36
CA ASN A 641 1.57 0.56 31.08
C ASN A 641 2.76 1.47 30.79
N ASN A 642 3.27 2.18 31.80
CA ASN A 642 4.42 3.07 31.64
C ASN A 642 5.70 2.30 31.28
N ILE A 643 5.98 1.18 31.97
CA ILE A 643 7.12 0.31 31.64
C ILE A 643 6.98 -0.23 30.21
N ASN A 644 5.76 -0.56 29.81
CA ASN A 644 5.44 -1.08 28.50
C ASN A 644 5.68 -0.06 27.37
N ASP A 645 5.30 1.20 27.57
CA ASP A 645 5.58 2.27 26.63
C ASP A 645 7.08 2.59 26.55
N LEU A 646 7.80 2.53 27.66
CA LEU A 646 9.26 2.67 27.66
C LEU A 646 9.93 1.55 26.85
N LYS A 647 9.49 0.30 27.01
CA LYS A 647 9.99 -0.83 26.18
C LYS A 647 9.68 -0.62 24.69
N ALA A 648 8.51 -0.09 24.36
CA ALA A 648 8.14 0.23 22.98
C ALA A 648 9.05 1.31 22.38
N GLN A 649 9.39 2.35 23.14
CA GLN A 649 10.36 3.38 22.72
C GLN A 649 11.76 2.79 22.48
N ILE A 650 12.24 1.92 23.38
CA ILE A 650 13.53 1.23 23.22
C ILE A 650 13.52 0.36 21.95
N ALA A 651 12.45 -0.40 21.72
CA ALA A 651 12.32 -1.23 20.52
C ALA A 651 12.32 -0.41 19.22
N ALA A 652 11.64 0.75 19.23
CA ALA A 652 11.67 1.69 18.10
C ALA A 652 13.09 2.22 17.84
N ASN A 653 13.81 2.64 18.87
CA ASN A 653 15.19 3.11 18.76
C ASN A 653 16.14 2.01 18.26
N HIS A 654 15.99 0.77 18.74
CA HIS A 654 16.80 -0.35 18.28
C HIS A 654 16.57 -0.65 16.79
N LYS A 655 15.34 -0.45 16.29
CA LYS A 655 15.04 -0.56 14.86
C LYS A 655 15.74 0.53 14.05
N GLY A 656 15.76 1.77 14.56
CA GLY A 656 16.53 2.88 13.97
C GLY A 656 18.02 2.58 13.88
N ILE A 657 18.62 2.11 14.98
CA ILE A 657 20.04 1.72 15.05
C ILE A 657 20.37 0.68 13.99
N ASN A 658 19.58 -0.40 13.90
CA ASN A 658 19.81 -1.46 12.91
C ASN A 658 19.81 -0.91 11.48
N HIS A 659 18.87 -0.03 11.12
CA HIS A 659 18.80 0.51 9.77
C HIS A 659 19.95 1.49 9.46
N ILE A 660 20.36 2.32 10.42
CA ILE A 660 21.53 3.18 10.25
C ILE A 660 22.81 2.35 10.12
N SER A 661 22.97 1.29 10.91
CA SER A 661 24.13 0.39 10.80
C SER A 661 24.22 -0.28 9.42
N VAL A 662 23.08 -0.62 8.81
CA VAL A 662 23.05 -1.10 7.42
C VAL A 662 23.51 -0.01 6.45
N LEU A 663 23.00 1.22 6.60
CA LEU A 663 23.39 2.35 5.76
C LEU A 663 24.89 2.67 5.84
N ILE A 664 25.46 2.63 7.05
CA ILE A 664 26.90 2.80 7.28
C ILE A 664 27.70 1.66 6.66
N LYS A 665 27.20 0.41 6.75
CA LYS A 665 27.84 -0.74 6.11
C LYS A 665 27.83 -0.65 4.58
N GLU A 666 26.76 -0.08 4.01
CA GLU A 666 26.59 0.08 2.56
C GLU A 666 27.48 1.20 1.98
N TYR A 667 27.55 2.37 2.64
CA TYR A 667 28.14 3.58 2.05
C TYR A 667 29.39 4.11 2.78
N GLY A 668 29.71 3.57 3.95
CA GLY A 668 30.75 4.08 4.84
C GLY A 668 30.25 5.24 5.71
N GLU A 669 30.81 5.34 6.93
CA GLU A 669 30.39 6.31 7.94
C GLU A 669 30.54 7.77 7.47
N ASP A 670 31.69 8.11 6.86
CA ASP A 670 31.97 9.45 6.35
C ASP A 670 30.94 9.91 5.32
N THR A 671 30.53 9.01 4.42
CA THR A 671 29.51 9.29 3.40
C THR A 671 28.15 9.54 4.05
N VAL A 672 27.77 8.72 5.04
CA VAL A 672 26.50 8.91 5.74
C VAL A 672 26.47 10.26 6.46
N GLN A 673 27.52 10.60 7.22
CA GLN A 673 27.62 11.88 7.93
C GLN A 673 27.63 13.07 6.97
N PHE A 674 28.39 12.98 5.87
CA PHE A 674 28.43 14.03 4.83
C PHE A 674 27.03 14.35 4.30
N TYR A 675 26.24 13.34 3.94
CA TYR A 675 24.88 13.59 3.44
C TYR A 675 23.89 13.97 4.55
N MET A 676 24.06 13.52 5.79
CA MET A 676 23.26 13.99 6.93
C MET A 676 23.41 15.50 7.16
N ASN A 677 24.64 16.03 7.06
CA ASN A 677 24.90 17.46 7.19
C ASN A 677 24.28 18.25 6.02
N ASN A 678 24.44 17.76 4.79
CA ASN A 678 23.87 18.43 3.61
C ASN A 678 22.33 18.42 3.58
N ILE A 679 21.67 17.42 4.20
CA ILE A 679 20.21 17.44 4.39
C ILE A 679 19.81 18.62 5.27
N GLN A 680 20.56 18.88 6.34
CA GLN A 680 20.34 20.00 7.26
C GLN A 680 20.59 21.34 6.56
N ASP A 681 21.70 21.47 5.83
CA ASP A 681 22.02 22.68 5.06
C ASP A 681 20.93 23.01 4.03
N ASN A 682 20.41 21.99 3.34
CA ASN A 682 19.33 22.17 2.38
C ASN A 682 18.00 22.59 3.06
N ALA A 683 17.72 22.07 4.26
CA ALA A 683 16.57 22.48 5.06
C ALA A 683 16.72 23.94 5.53
N GLU A 684 17.89 24.33 6.02
CA GLU A 684 18.20 25.72 6.42
C GLU A 684 18.01 26.68 5.24
N LEU A 685 18.61 26.39 4.08
CA LEU A 685 18.49 27.20 2.87
C LEU A 685 17.02 27.36 2.44
N SER A 686 16.22 26.30 2.56
CA SER A 686 14.79 26.33 2.25
C SER A 686 14.02 27.26 3.18
N VAL A 687 14.31 27.22 4.50
CA VAL A 687 13.71 28.13 5.49
C VAL A 687 14.15 29.57 5.26
N ARG A 688 15.44 29.82 4.97
CA ARG A 688 15.94 31.17 4.64
C ARG A 688 15.22 31.76 3.43
N ARG A 689 15.03 30.97 2.36
CA ARG A 689 14.27 31.40 1.17
C ARG A 689 12.81 31.70 1.50
N LEU A 690 12.18 30.89 2.35
CA LEU A 690 10.81 31.13 2.82
C LEU A 690 10.73 32.46 3.57
N LEU A 691 11.62 32.72 4.53
CA LEU A 691 11.65 33.95 5.31
C LEU A 691 11.86 35.18 4.42
N LYS A 692 12.77 35.13 3.46
CA LYS A 692 12.96 36.20 2.45
C LYS A 692 11.68 36.46 1.64
N SER A 693 10.99 35.40 1.21
CA SER A 693 9.73 35.49 0.47
C SER A 693 8.61 36.11 1.30
N VAL A 694 8.49 35.71 2.58
CA VAL A 694 7.51 36.27 3.53
C VAL A 694 7.79 37.75 3.78
N SER A 695 9.05 38.12 4.05
CA SER A 695 9.46 39.52 4.22
C SER A 695 9.11 40.36 3.00
N LYS A 696 9.38 39.87 1.78
CA LYS A 696 9.01 40.57 0.54
C LYS A 696 7.48 40.75 0.42
N LYS A 697 6.70 39.71 0.69
CA LYS A 697 5.23 39.76 0.63
C LYS A 697 4.66 40.73 1.67
N ASN A 698 5.25 40.79 2.85
CA ASN A 698 4.82 41.68 3.93
C ASN A 698 5.47 43.08 3.85
N ARG A 699 6.04 43.46 2.69
CA ARG A 699 6.68 44.77 2.46
C ARG A 699 7.76 45.11 3.50
N ARG A 700 8.48 44.09 3.99
CA ARG A 700 9.52 44.17 5.02
C ARG A 700 9.04 44.72 6.37
N ALA A 701 7.73 44.72 6.60
CA ALA A 701 7.17 45.06 7.91
C ALA A 701 7.25 43.86 8.85
N ASP A 702 7.36 44.14 10.15
CA ASP A 702 7.27 43.14 11.20
C ASP A 702 5.88 42.48 11.17
N LEU A 703 5.83 41.18 11.49
CA LEU A 703 4.58 40.46 11.70
C LEU A 703 4.24 40.53 13.19
N VAL A 704 3.02 40.93 13.52
CA VAL A 704 2.57 41.01 14.91
C VAL A 704 1.27 40.23 15.05
N ALA A 705 1.24 39.35 16.03
CA ALA A 705 0.04 38.64 16.46
C ALA A 705 -0.15 38.84 17.97
N VAL A 706 -1.41 39.07 18.34
CA VAL A 706 -1.84 39.19 19.73
C VAL A 706 -3.08 38.33 19.88
N ASP A 707 -3.08 37.46 20.89
CA ASP A 707 -4.21 36.60 21.23
C ASP A 707 -4.38 36.55 22.75
N TYR A 708 -5.51 36.01 23.20
CA TYR A 708 -5.87 35.90 24.62
C TYR A 708 -6.23 34.47 24.97
N THR A 709 -5.75 33.99 26.12
CA THR A 709 -6.21 32.74 26.71
C THR A 709 -7.60 32.90 27.34
N ASP A 710 -8.27 31.80 27.66
CA ASP A 710 -9.63 31.80 28.23
C ASP A 710 -9.74 32.56 29.57
N ASP A 711 -8.63 32.71 30.30
CA ASP A 711 -8.54 33.49 31.54
C ASP A 711 -8.22 34.98 31.30
N GLY A 712 -8.11 35.40 30.04
CA GLY A 712 -7.81 36.77 29.63
C GLY A 712 -6.32 37.11 29.58
N SER A 713 -5.42 36.16 29.85
CA SER A 713 -3.97 36.40 29.73
C SER A 713 -3.57 36.64 28.28
N LEU A 714 -2.66 37.60 28.08
CA LEU A 714 -2.22 38.05 26.76
C LEU A 714 -1.07 37.20 26.25
N VAL A 715 -1.15 36.72 25.01
CA VAL A 715 -0.02 36.14 24.28
C VAL A 715 0.31 37.04 23.10
N ARG A 716 1.54 37.58 23.09
CA ARG A 716 2.03 38.47 22.05
C ARG A 716 3.23 37.85 21.36
N LEU A 717 3.22 37.85 20.03
CA LEU A 717 4.34 37.45 19.21
C LEU A 717 4.62 38.52 18.16
N LYS A 718 5.84 39.05 18.16
CA LYS A 718 6.41 39.88 17.11
C LYS A 718 7.45 39.06 16.36
N ILE A 719 7.37 39.01 15.04
CA ILE A 719 8.39 38.37 14.19
C ILE A 719 9.05 39.43 13.33
N SER A 720 10.34 39.66 13.57
CA SER A 720 11.17 40.58 12.79
C SER A 720 12.03 39.75 11.82
N ILE A 721 11.94 40.01 10.51
CA ILE A 721 12.62 39.19 9.49
C ILE A 721 13.68 40.03 8.75
N ASP A 722 14.94 39.58 8.80
CA ASP A 722 16.02 40.13 7.98
C ASP A 722 15.85 39.65 6.53
N ALA A 723 15.51 40.59 5.64
CA ALA A 723 15.24 40.32 4.22
C ALA A 723 16.49 39.91 3.41
N GLU A 724 17.69 40.27 3.87
CA GLU A 724 18.96 40.00 3.20
C GLU A 724 19.54 38.66 3.65
N LYS A 725 19.54 38.38 4.96
CA LYS A 725 20.07 37.13 5.53
C LYS A 725 19.06 35.98 5.53
N GLY A 726 17.76 36.29 5.52
CA GLY A 726 16.71 35.28 5.69
C GLY A 726 16.65 34.73 7.12
N GLU A 727 16.96 35.57 8.10
CA GLU A 727 16.88 35.27 9.54
C GLU A 727 15.62 35.90 10.13
N ALA A 728 15.10 35.34 11.21
CA ALA A 728 13.93 35.87 11.90
C ALA A 728 14.10 35.81 13.41
N ILE A 729 13.71 36.89 14.08
CA ILE A 729 13.64 36.97 15.55
C ILE A 729 12.17 36.81 15.92
N PHE A 730 11.87 35.78 16.71
CA PHE A 730 10.56 35.53 17.30
C PHE A 730 10.57 36.10 18.72
N ASP A 731 9.95 37.26 18.88
CA ASP A 731 9.93 38.04 20.09
C ASP A 731 8.57 37.92 20.78
N PHE A 732 8.56 37.28 21.96
CA PHE A 732 7.37 37.11 22.79
C PHE A 732 7.23 38.19 23.88
N GLU A 733 8.06 39.24 23.84
CA GLU A 733 8.00 40.34 24.80
C GLU A 733 6.63 41.03 24.78
N GLY A 734 6.10 41.29 25.97
CA GLY A 734 4.74 41.77 26.17
C GLY A 734 3.67 40.69 26.25
N THR A 735 4.03 39.39 26.21
CA THR A 735 3.19 38.31 26.72
C THR A 735 3.02 38.45 28.24
N SER A 736 1.84 38.13 28.77
CA SER A 736 1.54 38.18 30.20
C SER A 736 2.53 37.35 31.01
N SER A 737 2.79 37.78 32.25
CA SER A 737 3.63 37.04 33.20
C SER A 737 3.06 35.67 33.53
N GLU A 738 3.89 34.81 34.11
CA GLU A 738 3.47 33.50 34.58
C GLU A 738 2.22 33.56 35.46
N VAL A 739 1.26 32.70 35.18
CA VAL A 739 0.00 32.61 35.92
C VAL A 739 0.08 31.49 36.94
N TYR A 740 -0.59 31.63 38.09
CA TYR A 740 -0.70 30.55 39.08
C TYR A 740 -1.64 29.45 38.57
N GLY A 741 -1.12 28.54 37.73
CA GLY A 741 -1.88 27.54 37.02
C GLY A 741 -1.02 26.59 36.17
N ARG A 742 -1.65 25.69 35.41
CA ARG A 742 -0.95 24.70 34.56
C ARG A 742 -0.68 25.19 33.13
N PHE A 743 -1.14 26.38 32.77
CA PHE A 743 -0.96 27.00 31.45
C PHE A 743 0.33 27.83 31.42
N GLN A 744 1.45 27.17 31.72
CA GLN A 744 2.78 27.77 31.64
C GLN A 744 3.61 27.01 30.61
N PHE A 745 4.36 27.75 29.80
CA PHE A 745 5.30 27.19 28.84
C PHE A 745 6.72 27.60 29.26
N PRO A 746 7.67 26.65 29.37
CA PRO A 746 9.06 27.00 29.62
C PRO A 746 9.58 27.90 28.49
N SER A 747 10.32 28.94 28.86
CA SER A 747 11.01 29.85 27.94
C SER A 747 12.15 29.16 27.20
#